data_AF-A0A8D1Y085-F1
#
_entry.id   AF-A0A8D1Y085-F1
#
_cell.length_a   1.000
_cell.length_b   1.000
_cell.length_c   1.000
_cell.angle_alpha   90.00
_cell.angle_beta   90.00
_cell.angle_gamma   90.00
#
_symmetry.space_group_name_H-M   'P 1'
#
loop_
_entity.id
_entity.type
_entity.pdbx_description
1 polymer ?
#
loop_
_entity_poly.entity_id
_entity_poly.type
_entity_poly.pdbx_seq_one_letter_code
_entity_poly.pdbx_strand_id
1 'polypeptide(L)'
;MTPRDSAGPVRSLKFVTLLVALSPDLLRWGAGLQLRDNGYEELLVALHPQVSEDPSLIPHIKEMITEASFYLFNATKRRVFFRSIKILIPATWTANNYSKVKQESYEKAQVLVTNWHAAPGDSPHTLQYRGCGKEGKYIHFTPDFLLNDALTAGYGSRGRVFVHEWAHLRWGVFDEYNREKPFYINGQNQVKVTRCSSDITGVFVCEKGPCPQENCIISKLFKEGCMFLFNSTQHATASIMFMQSLPSVVEFCNASTHNQEAPNLQNQLCSLRSAWDVIRASGDFQHSEPMKGTEFPPPPTFTLLQAGDRVVCLVLDVSSRMAEADRLLRLQQAAAFYLTHMVESHTFVGIASFNGQGEIRAQLHQINSDDDRKLLVSYLPAAVSAEAEASVCSGLKKGFEVVEKLKGKAFGSVMILAASGGDQRISDCFLAALSSGSTVHTLALGSSAVDSLEELARLTGGLKFFVPDKSDSTSMIDAFSRISSGTGDVFQQHIQLESTGETVKPHHQLTNSVTVDDGVGNDTTFLVTWQTGGPPEMVLRDPNGRKYHTDDFVTSLALQTARLWIPGTAQPGLWTYTLNNSHHSPQALKVTVTSRASLPAVPPATVEAFVERDSTRFPHPMMIYAIVRRGFYPILNATVTATVEPEAADPVTLRLLDDGAGNIQMNAPRKPVGRSEEEQKWGLSRAASGGSFSVLGVPAGPHPDMFPPCKIVDLEAVKVEEEVALSWTAPGEDFDQGQAKSYEIRISKSLQNIQDDFNSAILVNSSKLKPQQAGTKETFTFSPELFTNGPEHQADGETQRSHRIYVAIRAVDRNSLRSAVSNVAQASLSVPPNSTPVLARDDLILKGVLTAISFIGVICLTIVIIHCTLNRKKRADKRGNETKLL
;
A
#
# COMPACT_ATOMS: atom_id res chain seq x y z
N MET A 1 63.97 -20.96 -54.03
CA MET A 1 63.98 -19.67 -53.28
C MET A 1 62.94 -19.77 -52.18
N THR A 2 63.38 -19.89 -50.92
CA THR A 2 62.61 -19.49 -49.72
C THR A 2 62.44 -17.95 -49.74
N PRO A 3 61.53 -17.30 -48.96
CA PRO A 3 60.87 -17.74 -47.70
C PRO A 3 59.31 -17.66 -47.72
N ARG A 4 58.58 -18.52 -46.97
CA ARG A 4 57.99 -18.34 -45.60
C ARG A 4 56.84 -17.30 -45.54
N ASP A 5 55.68 -17.51 -44.88
CA ASP A 5 55.32 -18.40 -43.77
C ASP A 5 53.81 -18.77 -43.76
N SER A 6 53.56 -20.04 -43.41
CA SER A 6 52.42 -20.69 -42.75
C SER A 6 50.99 -20.10 -42.81
N ALA A 7 50.13 -20.78 -43.58
CA ALA A 7 48.69 -20.85 -43.36
C ALA A 7 48.34 -22.14 -42.59
N GLY A 8 47.58 -22.01 -41.50
CA GLY A 8 46.95 -23.10 -40.77
C GLY A 8 45.71 -22.57 -40.04
N PRO A 9 44.52 -23.17 -40.22
CA PRO A 9 43.26 -22.56 -39.78
C PRO A 9 43.04 -22.79 -38.28
N VAL A 10 42.81 -21.71 -37.55
CA VAL A 10 42.34 -21.75 -36.16
C VAL A 10 40.91 -22.33 -36.18
N ARG A 11 40.77 -23.54 -35.61
CA ARG A 11 39.47 -24.14 -35.27
C ARG A 11 38.72 -23.16 -34.37
N SER A 12 37.67 -22.53 -34.90
CA SER A 12 36.72 -21.77 -34.11
C SER A 12 36.00 -22.72 -33.16
N LEU A 13 36.33 -22.64 -31.87
CA LEU A 13 35.55 -23.25 -30.81
C LEU A 13 34.21 -22.50 -30.75
N LYS A 14 33.18 -23.04 -31.41
CA LYS A 14 31.82 -22.52 -31.26
C LYS A 14 31.38 -22.81 -29.83
N PHE A 15 31.47 -21.81 -28.97
CA PHE A 15 30.70 -21.75 -27.73
C PHE A 15 29.23 -21.84 -28.13
N VAL A 16 28.61 -23.00 -27.94
CA VAL A 16 27.16 -23.11 -27.91
C VAL A 16 26.77 -22.59 -26.54
N THR A 17 26.56 -21.27 -26.44
CA THR A 17 25.79 -20.68 -25.36
C THR A 17 24.38 -21.23 -25.50
N LEU A 18 24.07 -22.30 -24.77
CA LEU A 18 22.71 -22.78 -24.61
C LEU A 18 21.99 -21.73 -23.75
N LEU A 19 21.56 -20.63 -24.38
CA LEU A 19 20.49 -19.81 -23.87
C LEU A 19 19.29 -20.74 -23.75
N VAL A 20 19.05 -21.26 -22.55
CA VAL A 20 17.75 -21.81 -22.18
C VAL A 20 16.79 -20.64 -22.29
N ALA A 21 16.23 -20.46 -23.48
CA ALA A 21 15.05 -19.65 -23.66
C ALA A 21 13.96 -20.36 -22.86
N LEU A 22 13.75 -19.92 -21.62
CA LEU A 22 12.52 -20.17 -20.90
C LEU A 22 11.40 -19.79 -21.88
N SER A 23 10.68 -20.77 -22.39
CA SER A 23 9.48 -20.51 -23.16
C SER A 23 8.60 -19.55 -22.33
N PRO A 24 7.98 -18.53 -22.93
CA PRO A 24 7.04 -17.66 -22.22
C PRO A 24 5.95 -18.46 -21.48
N ASP A 25 5.73 -19.72 -21.88
CA ASP A 25 4.79 -20.66 -21.27
C ASP A 25 5.15 -21.14 -19.86
N LEU A 26 6.43 -21.11 -19.44
CA LEU A 26 6.80 -21.46 -18.06
C LEU A 26 6.53 -20.30 -17.08
N LEU A 27 6.70 -19.05 -17.54
CA LEU A 27 6.28 -17.84 -16.81
C LEU A 27 4.76 -17.72 -16.68
N ARG A 28 4.00 -18.46 -17.50
CA ARG A 28 2.52 -18.47 -17.52
C ARG A 28 1.90 -19.46 -16.52
N TRP A 29 2.67 -20.27 -15.81
CA TRP A 29 2.17 -21.34 -14.93
C TRP A 29 2.34 -21.06 -13.42
N GLY A 30 2.27 -19.79 -13.00
CA GLY A 30 2.12 -19.46 -11.58
C GLY A 30 0.68 -19.66 -11.09
N ALA A 31 0.51 -20.22 -9.89
CA ALA A 31 -0.79 -20.23 -9.21
C ALA A 31 -1.15 -18.81 -8.73
N GLY A 32 -2.01 -18.13 -9.47
CA GLY A 32 -2.46 -16.78 -9.15
C GLY A 32 -3.38 -16.22 -10.23
N LEU A 33 -4.02 -15.09 -9.94
CA LEU A 33 -4.90 -14.36 -10.85
C LEU A 33 -4.17 -14.04 -12.17
N GLN A 34 -4.75 -14.45 -13.30
CA GLN A 34 -4.19 -14.18 -14.63
C GLN A 34 -5.28 -13.69 -15.59
N LEU A 35 -4.91 -12.81 -16.51
CA LEU A 35 -5.76 -12.44 -17.64
C LEU A 35 -5.36 -13.25 -18.87
N ARG A 36 -6.27 -14.11 -19.36
CA ARG A 36 -6.05 -14.94 -20.55
C ARG A 36 -7.19 -14.81 -21.52
N ASP A 37 -6.88 -14.48 -22.78
CA ASP A 37 -7.88 -14.26 -23.83
C ASP A 37 -9.07 -13.43 -23.31
N ASN A 38 -8.76 -12.26 -22.73
CA ASN A 38 -9.73 -11.32 -22.15
C ASN A 38 -10.48 -11.79 -20.88
N GLY A 39 -10.28 -13.02 -20.40
CA GLY A 39 -10.92 -13.54 -19.19
C GLY A 39 -9.95 -13.59 -18.00
N TYR A 40 -10.35 -13.01 -16.88
CA TYR A 40 -9.65 -13.21 -15.60
C TYR A 40 -9.93 -14.62 -15.08
N GLU A 41 -8.86 -15.37 -14.85
CA GLU A 41 -8.86 -16.73 -14.33
C GLU A 41 -8.24 -16.76 -12.94
N GLU A 42 -8.71 -17.70 -12.11
CA GLU A 42 -8.16 -18.01 -10.78
C GLU A 42 -8.36 -16.88 -9.75
N LEU A 43 -9.43 -16.08 -9.89
CA LEU A 43 -9.80 -15.08 -8.88
C LEU A 43 -10.17 -15.78 -7.56
N LEU A 44 -9.48 -15.45 -6.46
CA LEU A 44 -9.70 -16.07 -5.16
C LEU A 44 -10.50 -15.15 -4.23
N VAL A 45 -11.66 -15.65 -3.79
CA VAL A 45 -12.48 -15.07 -2.72
C VAL A 45 -12.30 -15.92 -1.47
N ALA A 46 -11.96 -15.34 -0.33
CA ALA A 46 -11.79 -16.06 0.93
C ALA A 46 -12.74 -15.55 2.02
N LEU A 47 -13.45 -16.49 2.66
CA LEU A 47 -14.29 -16.23 3.82
C LEU A 47 -13.44 -16.38 5.08
N HIS A 48 -13.53 -15.40 5.97
CA HIS A 48 -12.79 -15.42 7.23
C HIS A 48 -13.37 -16.47 8.20
N PRO A 49 -12.55 -17.17 9.01
CA PRO A 49 -13.02 -18.23 9.91
C PRO A 49 -14.10 -17.83 10.94
N GLN A 50 -14.19 -16.55 11.30
CA GLN A 50 -15.21 -16.02 12.20
C GLN A 50 -16.53 -15.64 11.52
N VAL A 51 -16.63 -15.75 10.19
CA VAL A 51 -17.91 -15.55 9.49
C VAL A 51 -18.81 -16.75 9.75
N SER A 52 -20.01 -16.50 10.27
CA SER A 52 -21.01 -17.54 10.51
C SER A 52 -21.46 -18.19 9.19
N GLU A 53 -21.73 -19.50 9.25
CA GLU A 53 -22.27 -20.24 8.12
C GLU A 53 -23.69 -19.77 7.77
N ASP A 54 -23.86 -19.25 6.57
CA ASP A 54 -25.16 -18.83 6.01
C ASP A 54 -25.34 -19.42 4.60
N PRO A 55 -26.44 -20.13 4.33
CA PRO A 55 -26.69 -20.77 3.03
C PRO A 55 -26.82 -19.79 1.85
N SER A 56 -27.13 -18.51 2.12
CA SER A 56 -27.37 -17.46 1.12
C SER A 56 -26.08 -16.72 0.72
N LEU A 57 -25.05 -16.76 1.56
CA LEU A 57 -23.82 -15.99 1.35
C LEU A 57 -23.08 -16.40 0.06
N ILE A 58 -22.89 -17.70 -0.16
CA ILE A 58 -22.21 -18.21 -1.37
C ILE A 58 -23.02 -17.86 -2.64
N PRO A 59 -24.35 -18.09 -2.71
CA PRO A 59 -25.17 -17.62 -3.81
C PRO A 59 -25.02 -16.13 -4.12
N HIS A 60 -25.07 -15.25 -3.11
CA HIS A 60 -24.94 -13.80 -3.33
C HIS A 60 -23.55 -13.39 -3.82
N ILE A 61 -22.48 -14.06 -3.36
CA ILE A 61 -21.12 -13.85 -3.90
C ILE A 61 -21.08 -14.23 -5.39
N LYS A 62 -21.69 -15.36 -5.76
CA LYS A 62 -21.74 -15.81 -7.17
C LYS A 62 -22.52 -14.84 -8.04
N GLU A 63 -23.67 -14.38 -7.57
CA GLU A 63 -24.51 -13.40 -8.25
C GLU A 63 -23.77 -12.08 -8.46
N MET A 64 -23.17 -11.54 -7.40
CA MET A 64 -22.37 -10.31 -7.43
C MET A 64 -21.28 -10.38 -8.51
N ILE A 65 -20.47 -11.45 -8.53
CA ILE A 65 -19.37 -11.56 -9.50
C ILE A 65 -19.88 -11.84 -10.92
N THR A 66 -21.00 -12.55 -11.06
CA THR A 66 -21.65 -12.76 -12.37
C THR A 66 -22.14 -11.44 -12.96
N GLU A 67 -22.82 -10.62 -12.17
CA GLU A 67 -23.24 -9.27 -12.55
C GLU A 67 -22.02 -8.39 -12.87
N ALA A 68 -21.01 -8.41 -11.99
CA ALA A 68 -19.78 -7.65 -12.16
C ALA A 68 -19.06 -7.99 -13.47
N SER A 69 -19.05 -9.27 -13.88
CA SER A 69 -18.41 -9.73 -15.12
C SER A 69 -19.04 -9.07 -16.35
N PHE A 70 -20.37 -9.02 -16.41
CA PHE A 70 -21.10 -8.34 -17.48
C PHE A 70 -20.88 -6.82 -17.47
N TYR A 71 -20.95 -6.22 -16.28
CA TYR A 71 -20.79 -4.78 -16.12
C TYR A 71 -19.36 -4.32 -16.48
N LEU A 72 -18.33 -5.04 -16.02
CA LEU A 72 -16.93 -4.81 -16.33
C LEU A 72 -16.66 -4.91 -17.83
N PHE A 73 -17.22 -5.93 -18.49
CA PHE A 73 -17.06 -6.13 -19.91
C PHE A 73 -17.56 -4.93 -20.72
N ASN A 74 -18.73 -4.39 -20.36
CA ASN A 74 -19.27 -3.20 -21.01
C ASN A 74 -18.45 -1.95 -20.69
N ALA A 75 -18.13 -1.72 -19.41
CA ALA A 75 -17.35 -0.57 -18.94
C ALA A 75 -15.95 -0.49 -19.56
N THR A 76 -15.38 -1.64 -19.93
CA THR A 76 -14.07 -1.76 -20.57
C THR A 76 -14.13 -1.82 -22.09
N LYS A 77 -15.25 -1.42 -22.69
CA LYS A 77 -15.47 -1.40 -24.15
C LYS A 77 -15.32 -2.79 -24.78
N ARG A 78 -15.96 -3.79 -24.15
CA ARG A 78 -15.99 -5.21 -24.55
C ARG A 78 -14.63 -5.90 -24.51
N ARG A 79 -13.80 -5.59 -23.50
CA ARG A 79 -12.41 -6.07 -23.42
C ARG A 79 -12.17 -7.12 -22.37
N VAL A 80 -12.58 -6.94 -21.11
CA VAL A 80 -12.23 -7.89 -20.04
C VAL A 80 -13.44 -8.34 -19.22
N PHE A 81 -13.41 -9.58 -18.74
CA PHE A 81 -14.49 -10.20 -17.96
C PHE A 81 -13.94 -11.24 -16.96
N PHE A 82 -14.76 -11.71 -16.00
CA PHE A 82 -14.38 -12.78 -15.07
C PHE A 82 -14.76 -14.17 -15.61
N ARG A 83 -13.82 -15.11 -15.63
CA ARG A 83 -13.98 -16.45 -16.21
C ARG A 83 -13.99 -17.57 -15.17
N SER A 84 -12.98 -17.63 -14.28
CA SER A 84 -12.92 -18.67 -13.23
C SER A 84 -12.65 -18.07 -11.86
N ILE A 85 -13.51 -18.46 -10.90
CA ILE A 85 -13.51 -17.96 -9.54
C ILE A 85 -13.39 -19.16 -8.59
N LYS A 86 -12.55 -19.00 -7.57
CA LYS A 86 -12.40 -19.93 -6.46
C LYS A 86 -12.91 -19.26 -5.19
N ILE A 87 -13.77 -19.95 -4.45
CA ILE A 87 -14.27 -19.49 -3.16
C ILE A 87 -13.71 -20.41 -2.08
N LEU A 88 -12.85 -19.87 -1.23
CA LEU A 88 -12.26 -20.55 -0.09
C LEU A 88 -13.20 -20.47 1.12
N ILE A 89 -13.78 -21.61 1.46
CA ILE A 89 -14.67 -21.85 2.59
C ILE A 89 -13.80 -22.11 3.84
N PRO A 90 -14.12 -21.51 5.00
CA PRO A 90 -13.30 -21.68 6.18
C PRO A 90 -13.51 -23.07 6.79
N ALA A 91 -12.51 -23.56 7.52
CA ALA A 91 -12.58 -24.87 8.18
C ALA A 91 -13.61 -24.92 9.33
N THR A 92 -14.08 -23.75 9.80
CA THR A 92 -15.11 -23.62 10.83
C THR A 92 -16.52 -23.94 10.32
N TRP A 93 -16.74 -23.91 9.00
CA TRP A 93 -18.01 -24.31 8.39
C TRP A 93 -18.08 -25.82 8.20
N THR A 94 -19.31 -26.34 8.16
CA THR A 94 -19.53 -27.76 7.94
C THR A 94 -18.91 -28.24 6.63
N ALA A 95 -18.13 -29.32 6.72
CA ALA A 95 -17.48 -29.90 5.56
C ALA A 95 -18.53 -30.54 4.63
N ASN A 96 -18.58 -30.06 3.38
CA ASN A 96 -19.42 -30.63 2.32
C ASN A 96 -18.53 -31.26 1.23
N ASN A 97 -19.11 -31.63 0.09
CA ASN A 97 -18.38 -32.14 -1.08
C ASN A 97 -17.60 -31.02 -1.82
N TYR A 98 -16.82 -30.24 -1.07
CA TYR A 98 -15.96 -29.18 -1.59
C TYR A 98 -14.64 -29.77 -2.11
N SER A 99 -14.06 -29.09 -3.08
CA SER A 99 -12.74 -29.45 -3.58
C SER A 99 -11.66 -29.09 -2.55
N LYS A 100 -10.56 -29.84 -2.55
CA LYS A 100 -9.43 -29.52 -1.66
C LYS A 100 -8.62 -28.36 -2.20
N VAL A 101 -8.14 -27.54 -1.29
CA VAL A 101 -7.14 -26.51 -1.59
C VAL A 101 -5.84 -27.15 -2.10
N LYS A 102 -5.18 -26.46 -3.02
CA LYS A 102 -3.80 -26.75 -3.46
C LYS A 102 -2.87 -25.70 -2.85
N GLN A 103 -2.84 -24.51 -3.43
CA GLN A 103 -1.95 -23.41 -3.02
C GLN A 103 -2.73 -22.17 -2.57
N GLU A 104 -4.06 -22.22 -2.64
CA GLU A 104 -4.98 -21.18 -2.19
C GLU A 104 -4.95 -21.03 -0.67
N SER A 105 -4.86 -19.79 -0.20
CA SER A 105 -4.91 -19.44 1.22
C SER A 105 -5.62 -18.10 1.43
N TYR A 106 -6.03 -17.82 2.67
CA TYR A 106 -6.71 -16.57 3.01
C TYR A 106 -5.79 -15.36 2.75
N GLU A 107 -4.51 -15.46 3.11
CA GLU A 107 -3.52 -14.38 2.93
C GLU A 107 -3.24 -14.02 1.45
N LYS A 108 -3.54 -14.93 0.50
CA LYS A 108 -3.31 -14.74 -0.94
C LYS A 108 -4.56 -14.28 -1.70
N ALA A 109 -5.71 -14.19 -1.05
CA ALA A 109 -6.97 -13.89 -1.71
C ALA A 109 -7.09 -12.42 -2.12
N GLN A 110 -7.65 -12.18 -3.30
CA GLN A 110 -7.91 -10.84 -3.82
C GLN A 110 -9.17 -10.23 -3.19
N VAL A 111 -10.09 -11.06 -2.71
CA VAL A 111 -11.34 -10.64 -2.10
C VAL A 111 -11.50 -11.33 -0.77
N LEU A 112 -11.66 -10.55 0.30
CA LEU A 112 -11.88 -11.03 1.66
C LEU A 112 -13.31 -10.72 2.09
N VAL A 113 -13.96 -11.70 2.71
CA VAL A 113 -15.27 -11.52 3.36
C VAL A 113 -15.10 -11.75 4.86
N THR A 114 -15.34 -10.72 5.67
CA THR A 114 -15.16 -10.80 7.13
C THR A 114 -16.08 -9.84 7.88
N ASN A 115 -16.32 -10.14 9.16
CA ASN A 115 -17.13 -9.34 10.07
C ASN A 115 -16.37 -8.14 10.67
N TRP A 116 -15.07 -8.01 10.40
CA TRP A 116 -14.27 -6.94 10.99
C TRP A 116 -14.41 -5.66 10.17
N HIS A 117 -14.64 -4.53 10.85
CA HIS A 117 -14.82 -3.24 10.20
C HIS A 117 -13.48 -2.48 10.14
N ALA A 118 -13.09 -2.01 8.95
CA ALA A 118 -11.97 -1.09 8.71
C ALA A 118 -12.45 0.34 8.40
N ALA A 119 -13.75 0.52 8.24
CA ALA A 119 -14.43 1.75 7.87
C ALA A 119 -15.77 1.79 8.62
N PRO A 120 -16.39 2.96 8.83
CA PRO A 120 -17.70 3.03 9.46
C PRO A 120 -18.75 2.21 8.69
N GLY A 121 -19.35 1.22 9.34
CA GLY A 121 -20.44 0.40 8.80
C GLY A 121 -19.98 -0.73 7.86
N ASP A 122 -20.89 -1.11 6.96
CA ASP A 122 -20.76 -2.24 6.01
C ASP A 122 -20.26 -1.79 4.63
N SER A 123 -19.50 -0.70 4.58
CA SER A 123 -18.97 -0.16 3.32
C SER A 123 -17.88 -1.08 2.76
N PRO A 124 -18.02 -1.56 1.52
CA PRO A 124 -16.93 -2.20 0.80
C PRO A 124 -15.77 -1.24 0.59
N HIS A 125 -14.55 -1.77 0.55
CA HIS A 125 -13.36 -0.97 0.26
C HIS A 125 -12.23 -1.85 -0.25
N THR A 126 -11.25 -1.21 -0.89
CA THR A 126 -10.01 -1.83 -1.35
C THR A 126 -8.85 -1.29 -0.55
N LEU A 127 -8.01 -2.18 -0.02
CA LEU A 127 -6.75 -1.75 0.61
C LEU A 127 -5.72 -1.41 -0.47
N GLN A 128 -5.62 -0.13 -0.81
CA GLN A 128 -4.68 0.41 -1.80
C GLN A 128 -3.66 1.32 -1.12
N TYR A 129 -2.48 0.78 -0.82
CA TYR A 129 -1.37 1.51 -0.20
C TYR A 129 -0.31 1.98 -1.22
N ARG A 130 -0.46 1.60 -2.49
CA ARG A 130 0.47 1.95 -3.56
C ARG A 130 -0.03 3.17 -4.33
N GLY A 131 0.86 3.75 -5.14
CA GLY A 131 0.54 4.90 -5.98
C GLY A 131 -0.31 4.57 -7.20
N CYS A 132 -0.62 5.61 -7.98
CA CYS A 132 -1.41 5.50 -9.20
C CYS A 132 -0.88 4.43 -10.18
N GLY A 133 -1.80 3.63 -10.74
CA GLY A 133 -1.47 2.62 -11.74
C GLY A 133 -0.88 1.34 -11.16
N LYS A 134 -0.87 1.18 -9.83
CA LYS A 134 -0.32 0.00 -9.13
C LYS A 134 -1.43 -0.83 -8.51
N GLU A 135 -1.30 -2.15 -8.60
CA GLU A 135 -2.27 -3.08 -8.02
C GLU A 135 -2.33 -2.94 -6.48
N GLY A 136 -3.54 -2.91 -5.92
CA GLY A 136 -3.82 -2.90 -4.49
C GLY A 136 -3.65 -4.28 -3.84
N LYS A 137 -3.96 -4.40 -2.55
CA LYS A 137 -3.75 -5.64 -1.79
C LYS A 137 -4.92 -6.61 -1.91
N TYR A 138 -6.11 -6.18 -1.50
CA TYR A 138 -7.35 -6.96 -1.55
C TYR A 138 -8.56 -6.03 -1.47
N ILE A 139 -9.70 -6.54 -1.94
CA ILE A 139 -11.04 -5.98 -1.73
C ILE A 139 -11.62 -6.61 -0.47
N HIS A 140 -12.34 -5.83 0.32
CA HIS A 140 -13.00 -6.25 1.53
C HIS A 140 -14.52 -6.04 1.43
N PHE A 141 -15.27 -7.11 1.74
CA PHE A 141 -16.72 -7.08 1.91
C PHE A 141 -17.13 -7.59 3.29
N THR A 142 -18.23 -7.06 3.84
CA THR A 142 -18.87 -7.65 5.03
C THR A 142 -19.97 -8.63 4.61
N PRO A 143 -20.29 -9.64 5.45
CA PRO A 143 -21.47 -10.45 5.23
C PRO A 143 -22.77 -9.64 5.18
N ASP A 144 -22.92 -8.59 6.00
CA ASP A 144 -24.13 -7.76 5.97
C ASP A 144 -24.28 -7.04 4.62
N PHE A 145 -23.21 -6.50 4.04
CA PHE A 145 -23.26 -5.95 2.68
C PHE A 145 -23.76 -6.98 1.66
N LEU A 146 -23.32 -8.23 1.78
CA LEU A 146 -23.69 -9.31 0.86
C LEU A 146 -25.10 -9.85 1.10
N LEU A 147 -25.65 -9.74 2.31
CA LEU A 147 -26.93 -10.34 2.70
C LEU A 147 -28.09 -9.33 2.79
N ASN A 148 -27.80 -8.06 3.08
CA ASN A 148 -28.79 -7.02 3.33
C ASN A 148 -29.09 -6.19 2.08
N ASP A 149 -30.22 -6.46 1.44
CA ASP A 149 -30.63 -5.76 0.21
C ASP A 149 -30.95 -4.28 0.42
N ALA A 150 -31.22 -3.83 1.65
CA ALA A 150 -31.45 -2.42 1.93
C ALA A 150 -30.22 -1.55 1.62
N LEU A 151 -29.01 -2.12 1.71
CA LEU A 151 -27.76 -1.42 1.40
C LEU A 151 -27.61 -1.14 -0.10
N THR A 152 -28.25 -1.94 -0.97
CA THR A 152 -28.19 -1.73 -2.42
C THR A 152 -28.82 -0.40 -2.86
N ALA A 153 -29.76 0.14 -2.08
CA ALA A 153 -30.36 1.45 -2.36
C ALA A 153 -29.35 2.61 -2.23
N GLY A 154 -28.34 2.46 -1.37
CA GLY A 154 -27.30 3.47 -1.16
C GLY A 154 -26.08 3.29 -2.06
N TYR A 155 -25.56 2.05 -2.14
CA TYR A 155 -24.32 1.75 -2.86
C TYR A 155 -24.53 1.38 -4.34
N GLY A 156 -25.74 1.00 -4.73
CA GLY A 156 -26.02 0.34 -5.99
C GLY A 156 -25.99 -1.18 -5.88
N SER A 157 -26.18 -1.86 -7.01
CA SER A 157 -26.08 -3.32 -7.06
C SER A 157 -24.67 -3.79 -6.72
N ARG A 158 -24.59 -4.99 -6.12
CA ARG A 158 -23.33 -5.53 -5.60
C ARG A 158 -22.30 -5.72 -6.70
N GLY A 159 -22.70 -6.11 -7.92
CA GLY A 159 -21.78 -6.26 -9.05
C GLY A 159 -21.16 -4.95 -9.52
N ARG A 160 -21.91 -3.84 -9.44
CA ARG A 160 -21.38 -2.49 -9.76
C ARG A 160 -20.37 -2.02 -8.73
N VAL A 161 -20.66 -2.24 -7.44
CA VAL A 161 -19.72 -1.95 -6.35
C VAL A 161 -18.47 -2.80 -6.49
N PHE A 162 -18.61 -4.08 -6.84
CA PHE A 162 -17.47 -4.94 -7.10
C PHE A 162 -16.57 -4.41 -8.23
N VAL A 163 -17.13 -3.88 -9.32
CA VAL A 163 -16.33 -3.29 -10.41
C VAL A 163 -15.63 -2.01 -10.00
N HIS A 164 -16.27 -1.19 -9.16
CA HIS A 164 -15.66 0.01 -8.58
C HIS A 164 -14.42 -0.37 -7.73
N GLU A 165 -14.58 -1.32 -6.80
CA GLU A 165 -13.48 -1.84 -5.98
C GLU A 165 -12.43 -2.59 -6.80
N TRP A 166 -12.85 -3.34 -7.82
CA TRP A 166 -11.94 -3.99 -8.76
C TRP A 166 -11.03 -3.01 -9.48
N ALA A 167 -11.54 -1.82 -9.82
CA ALA A 167 -10.72 -0.80 -10.46
C ALA A 167 -9.63 -0.25 -9.53
N HIS A 168 -9.96 -0.04 -8.24
CA HIS A 168 -8.97 0.28 -7.21
C HIS A 168 -7.93 -0.82 -7.06
N LEU A 169 -8.39 -2.08 -6.99
CA LEU A 169 -7.52 -3.24 -6.81
C LEU A 169 -6.61 -3.42 -8.02
N ARG A 170 -7.18 -3.67 -9.20
CA ARG A 170 -6.42 -4.16 -10.34
C ARG A 170 -5.58 -3.07 -11.04
N TRP A 171 -6.11 -1.86 -11.13
CA TRP A 171 -5.51 -0.79 -11.93
C TRP A 171 -4.97 0.38 -11.11
N GLY A 172 -5.20 0.41 -9.80
CA GLY A 172 -4.70 1.49 -8.93
C GLY A 172 -5.23 2.86 -9.34
N VAL A 173 -6.51 2.92 -9.73
CA VAL A 173 -7.24 4.19 -9.84
C VAL A 173 -7.85 4.56 -8.49
N PHE A 174 -8.25 5.81 -8.33
CA PHE A 174 -8.78 6.34 -7.08
C PHE A 174 -10.16 6.97 -7.27
N ASP A 175 -10.80 7.30 -6.17
CA ASP A 175 -12.11 7.93 -6.16
C ASP A 175 -12.08 9.30 -6.84
N GLU A 176 -13.13 9.56 -7.61
CA GLU A 176 -13.34 10.83 -8.31
C GLU A 176 -14.28 11.78 -7.55
N TYR A 177 -14.69 11.39 -6.35
CA TYR A 177 -15.32 12.23 -5.33
C TYR A 177 -14.32 12.57 -4.20
N ASN A 178 -14.68 13.50 -3.32
CA ASN A 178 -13.91 13.80 -2.11
C ASN A 178 -14.88 14.17 -0.98
N ARG A 179 -14.75 13.51 0.18
CA ARG A 179 -15.63 13.74 1.34
C ARG A 179 -15.25 14.99 2.14
N GLU A 180 -13.97 15.35 2.18
CA GLU A 180 -13.47 16.56 2.87
C GLU A 180 -13.68 17.81 2.02
N LYS A 181 -13.50 17.67 0.70
CA LYS A 181 -13.70 18.73 -0.30
C LYS A 181 -14.78 18.32 -1.31
N PRO A 182 -16.05 18.14 -0.89
CA PRO A 182 -17.14 17.74 -1.79
C PRO A 182 -17.49 18.82 -2.82
N PHE A 183 -17.05 20.06 -2.59
CA PHE A 183 -17.19 21.19 -3.49
C PHE A 183 -15.88 21.94 -3.60
N TYR A 184 -15.71 22.66 -4.71
CA TYR A 184 -14.57 23.54 -4.94
C TYR A 184 -14.96 24.74 -5.80
N ILE A 185 -14.16 25.80 -5.74
CA ILE A 185 -14.31 26.95 -6.64
C ILE A 185 -13.42 26.69 -7.85
N ASN A 186 -14.02 26.62 -9.04
CA ASN A 186 -13.30 26.43 -10.28
C ASN A 186 -12.60 27.72 -10.72
N GLY A 187 -11.81 27.65 -11.79
CA GLY A 187 -11.09 28.80 -12.34
C GLY A 187 -12.01 30.00 -12.59
N GLN A 188 -13.22 29.78 -13.09
CA GLN A 188 -14.20 30.84 -13.38
C GLN A 188 -14.89 31.41 -12.12
N ASN A 189 -14.36 31.15 -10.92
CA ASN A 189 -14.91 31.57 -9.65
C ASN A 189 -16.35 31.06 -9.42
N GLN A 190 -16.68 29.90 -10.01
CA GLN A 190 -17.95 29.22 -9.84
C GLN A 190 -17.76 28.04 -8.89
N VAL A 191 -18.69 27.86 -7.95
CA VAL A 191 -18.70 26.65 -7.12
C VAL A 191 -19.16 25.45 -7.96
N LYS A 192 -18.41 24.37 -7.86
CA LYS A 192 -18.64 23.10 -8.53
C LYS A 192 -18.60 21.97 -7.50
N VAL A 193 -19.31 20.89 -7.80
CA VAL A 193 -19.22 19.63 -7.08
C VAL A 193 -17.93 18.92 -7.49
N THR A 194 -17.23 18.32 -6.55
CA THR A 194 -16.05 17.50 -6.82
C THR A 194 -16.48 16.19 -7.46
N ARG A 195 -16.33 16.10 -8.78
CA ARG A 195 -16.70 14.95 -9.62
C ARG A 195 -15.95 14.99 -10.94
N CYS A 196 -15.74 13.84 -11.57
CA CYS A 196 -15.25 13.77 -12.95
C CYS A 196 -16.26 14.39 -13.93
N SER A 197 -17.39 13.73 -14.19
CA SER A 197 -18.32 14.21 -15.22
C SER A 197 -19.21 15.31 -14.69
N SER A 198 -19.29 16.44 -15.40
CA SER A 198 -20.25 17.52 -15.16
C SER A 198 -21.69 17.15 -15.55
N ASP A 199 -21.88 16.08 -16.31
CA ASP A 199 -23.18 15.66 -16.83
C ASP A 199 -24.08 15.08 -15.75
N ILE A 200 -23.49 14.61 -14.63
CA ILE A 200 -24.28 14.13 -13.50
C ILE A 200 -25.09 15.28 -12.88
N THR A 201 -26.40 15.23 -12.95
CA THR A 201 -27.26 16.29 -12.41
C THR A 201 -27.70 15.98 -10.98
N GLY A 202 -28.04 17.01 -10.23
CA GLY A 202 -28.46 16.90 -8.83
C GLY A 202 -28.89 18.24 -8.25
N VAL A 203 -29.30 18.20 -6.98
CA VAL A 203 -29.85 19.33 -6.23
C VAL A 203 -29.04 19.54 -4.96
N PHE A 204 -28.80 20.80 -4.61
CA PHE A 204 -28.19 21.17 -3.33
C PHE A 204 -29.23 21.12 -2.21
N VAL A 205 -28.84 20.54 -1.08
CA VAL A 205 -29.67 20.47 0.13
C VAL A 205 -28.97 21.19 1.26
N CYS A 206 -29.70 22.10 1.90
CA CYS A 206 -29.31 22.86 3.08
C CYS A 206 -30.06 22.34 4.32
N GLU A 207 -29.76 22.86 5.51
CA GLU A 207 -30.45 22.52 6.77
C GLU A 207 -32.00 22.60 6.72
N LYS A 208 -32.56 23.44 5.84
CA LYS A 208 -34.01 23.62 5.67
C LYS A 208 -34.61 22.90 4.45
N GLY A 209 -33.87 21.96 3.85
CA GLY A 209 -34.27 21.23 2.65
C GLY A 209 -33.57 21.71 1.37
N PRO A 210 -34.10 21.38 0.18
CA PRO A 210 -33.51 21.78 -1.11
C PRO A 210 -33.33 23.30 -1.18
N CYS A 211 -32.18 23.73 -1.67
CA CYS A 211 -31.83 25.15 -1.74
C CYS A 211 -31.05 25.46 -3.02
N PRO A 212 -31.07 26.73 -3.49
CA PRO A 212 -30.15 27.19 -4.51
C PRO A 212 -28.70 27.02 -4.04
N GLN A 213 -27.79 26.77 -4.98
CA GLN A 213 -26.36 26.62 -4.72
C GLN A 213 -25.77 27.77 -3.88
N GLU A 214 -26.26 28.99 -4.11
CA GLU A 214 -25.84 30.22 -3.42
C GLU A 214 -26.06 30.16 -1.90
N ASN A 215 -27.06 29.42 -1.42
CA ASN A 215 -27.36 29.32 0.01
C ASN A 215 -26.42 28.36 0.76
N CYS A 216 -25.67 27.53 0.03
CA CYS A 216 -24.64 26.66 0.60
C CYS A 216 -23.27 27.32 0.73
N ILE A 217 -23.15 28.58 0.29
CA ILE A 217 -21.87 29.28 0.19
C ILE A 217 -21.99 30.62 0.93
N ILE A 218 -21.16 30.82 1.97
CA ILE A 218 -21.06 32.08 2.69
C ILE A 218 -19.64 32.60 2.52
N SER A 219 -19.46 33.76 1.89
CA SER A 219 -18.15 34.42 1.76
C SER A 219 -17.03 33.52 1.20
N LYS A 220 -17.34 32.73 0.16
CA LYS A 220 -16.44 31.73 -0.46
C LYS A 220 -16.08 30.51 0.42
N LEU A 221 -16.71 30.36 1.57
CA LEU A 221 -16.62 29.19 2.45
C LEU A 221 -17.91 28.37 2.38
N PHE A 222 -17.78 27.06 2.48
CA PHE A 222 -18.91 26.14 2.49
C PHE A 222 -19.64 26.19 3.82
N LYS A 223 -20.97 26.28 3.79
CA LYS A 223 -21.78 26.20 5.00
C LYS A 223 -21.88 24.73 5.45
N GLU A 224 -21.53 24.47 6.71
CA GLU A 224 -21.70 23.15 7.33
C GLU A 224 -23.16 22.66 7.21
N GLY A 225 -23.35 21.37 6.93
CA GLY A 225 -24.67 20.76 6.72
C GLY A 225 -25.22 20.83 5.29
N CYS A 226 -24.50 21.42 4.34
CA CYS A 226 -24.88 21.35 2.93
C CYS A 226 -24.47 20.02 2.27
N MET A 227 -25.27 19.55 1.30
CA MET A 227 -25.00 18.32 0.55
C MET A 227 -25.45 18.46 -0.90
N PHE A 228 -24.90 17.62 -1.80
CA PHE A 228 -25.35 17.51 -3.18
C PHE A 228 -25.97 16.14 -3.40
N LEU A 229 -27.28 16.11 -3.66
CA LEU A 229 -28.02 14.89 -3.95
C LEU A 229 -28.19 14.77 -5.47
N PHE A 230 -27.63 13.72 -6.04
CA PHE A 230 -27.74 13.42 -7.47
C PHE A 230 -29.14 12.93 -7.82
N ASN A 231 -29.60 13.25 -9.03
CA ASN A 231 -30.87 12.76 -9.54
C ASN A 231 -30.76 11.26 -9.84
N SER A 232 -31.64 10.44 -9.28
CA SER A 232 -31.62 8.98 -9.48
C SER A 232 -31.87 8.58 -10.93
N THR A 233 -32.64 9.37 -11.68
CA THR A 233 -32.91 9.16 -13.10
C THR A 233 -32.21 10.24 -13.93
N GLN A 234 -31.24 9.83 -14.74
CA GLN A 234 -30.46 10.71 -15.61
C GLN A 234 -29.73 9.92 -16.70
N HIS A 235 -29.16 10.62 -17.69
CA HIS A 235 -28.48 9.99 -18.85
C HIS A 235 -26.94 10.04 -18.78
N ALA A 236 -26.36 10.60 -17.73
CA ALA A 236 -24.92 10.65 -17.57
C ALA A 236 -24.32 9.24 -17.46
N THR A 237 -23.36 8.92 -18.32
CA THR A 237 -22.76 7.57 -18.42
C THR A 237 -21.48 7.40 -17.62
N ALA A 238 -20.81 8.50 -17.25
CA ALA A 238 -19.60 8.51 -16.44
C ALA A 238 -19.81 9.29 -15.13
N SER A 239 -19.18 8.92 -14.02
CA SER A 239 -18.09 7.95 -13.89
C SER A 239 -18.33 6.90 -12.81
N ILE A 240 -17.92 5.66 -13.10
CA ILE A 240 -17.92 4.54 -12.14
C ILE A 240 -17.15 4.87 -10.85
N MET A 241 -16.05 5.63 -10.95
CA MET A 241 -15.24 6.03 -9.78
C MET A 241 -15.85 7.22 -9.01
N PHE A 242 -17.01 7.72 -9.43
CA PHE A 242 -17.73 8.79 -8.74
C PHE A 242 -19.06 8.31 -8.16
N MET A 243 -19.90 7.64 -8.96
CA MET A 243 -21.25 7.23 -8.54
C MET A 243 -21.72 5.97 -9.28
N GLN A 244 -21.17 4.82 -8.91
CA GLN A 244 -21.52 3.52 -9.47
C GLN A 244 -22.99 3.10 -9.22
N SER A 245 -23.65 3.71 -8.23
CA SER A 245 -25.04 3.40 -7.85
C SER A 245 -26.09 3.84 -8.88
N LEU A 246 -25.75 4.80 -9.75
CA LEU A 246 -26.66 5.31 -10.77
C LEU A 246 -26.80 4.32 -11.94
N PRO A 247 -28.02 3.88 -12.30
CA PRO A 247 -28.21 2.90 -13.37
C PRO A 247 -27.62 3.30 -14.74
N SER A 248 -27.61 4.59 -15.05
CA SER A 248 -27.06 5.14 -16.29
C SER A 248 -25.54 5.19 -16.35
N VAL A 249 -24.86 5.19 -15.19
CA VAL A 249 -23.40 5.16 -15.14
C VAL A 249 -22.95 3.76 -15.54
N VAL A 250 -22.19 3.68 -16.63
CA VAL A 250 -21.67 2.44 -17.24
C VAL A 250 -20.24 2.60 -17.77
N GLU A 251 -19.64 3.78 -17.64
CA GLU A 251 -18.30 4.09 -18.16
C GLU A 251 -17.37 4.65 -17.06
N PHE A 252 -16.09 4.35 -17.19
CA PHE A 252 -15.04 5.07 -16.48
C PHE A 252 -14.84 6.46 -17.08
N CYS A 253 -14.48 7.43 -16.23
CA CYS A 253 -14.09 8.76 -16.65
C CYS A 253 -13.00 8.74 -17.72
N ASN A 254 -13.30 9.34 -18.87
CA ASN A 254 -12.40 9.43 -20.02
C ASN A 254 -12.05 10.89 -20.32
N ALA A 255 -11.14 11.13 -21.26
CA ALA A 255 -10.68 12.48 -21.61
C ALA A 255 -11.80 13.48 -21.96
N SER A 256 -12.97 13.03 -22.47
CA SER A 256 -14.09 13.92 -22.81
C SER A 256 -14.96 14.29 -21.61
N THR A 257 -15.03 13.43 -20.60
CA THR A 257 -15.83 13.66 -19.38
C THR A 257 -14.97 14.16 -18.21
N HIS A 258 -13.65 14.14 -18.34
CA HIS A 258 -12.71 14.37 -17.24
C HIS A 258 -12.67 15.82 -16.79
N ASN A 259 -12.81 16.03 -15.49
CA ASN A 259 -12.69 17.33 -14.84
C ASN A 259 -11.39 17.36 -14.03
N GLN A 260 -10.37 17.97 -14.61
CA GLN A 260 -9.03 18.10 -14.00
C GLN A 260 -9.02 19.04 -12.80
N GLU A 261 -9.99 19.94 -12.67
CA GLU A 261 -10.05 20.91 -11.56
C GLU A 261 -10.60 20.30 -10.27
N ALA A 262 -11.30 19.19 -10.36
CA ALA A 262 -11.90 18.54 -9.20
C ALA A 262 -10.80 18.09 -8.23
N PRO A 263 -10.84 18.50 -6.93
CA PRO A 263 -9.86 18.10 -5.93
C PRO A 263 -10.16 16.69 -5.41
N ASN A 264 -10.24 15.71 -6.32
CA ASN A 264 -10.40 14.29 -5.99
C ASN A 264 -9.05 13.56 -5.96
N LEU A 265 -9.05 12.38 -5.35
CA LEU A 265 -7.83 11.62 -5.13
C LEU A 265 -7.21 11.11 -6.44
N GLN A 266 -8.06 10.78 -7.43
CA GLN A 266 -7.63 10.42 -8.78
C GLN A 266 -6.76 11.53 -9.40
N ASN A 267 -7.21 12.78 -9.38
CA ASN A 267 -6.46 13.90 -9.92
C ASN A 267 -5.16 14.14 -9.15
N GLN A 268 -5.20 14.09 -7.81
CA GLN A 268 -4.05 14.32 -6.95
C GLN A 268 -2.93 13.29 -7.16
N LEU A 269 -3.27 12.00 -7.14
CA LEU A 269 -2.29 10.90 -7.17
C LEU A 269 -1.92 10.47 -8.60
N CYS A 270 -2.83 10.62 -9.57
CA CYS A 270 -2.59 10.21 -10.96
C CYS A 270 -2.16 11.36 -11.87
N SER A 271 -1.62 12.45 -11.30
CA SER A 271 -1.12 13.60 -12.07
C SER A 271 -2.16 14.14 -13.05
N LEU A 272 -3.40 14.34 -12.57
CA LEU A 272 -4.54 14.85 -13.33
C LEU A 272 -5.02 13.97 -14.50
N ARG A 273 -4.60 12.70 -14.59
CA ARG A 273 -5.10 11.74 -15.59
C ARG A 273 -6.46 11.16 -15.19
N SER A 274 -7.33 10.94 -16.17
CA SER A 274 -8.62 10.30 -15.94
C SER A 274 -8.46 8.82 -15.57
N ALA A 275 -9.45 8.24 -14.88
CA ALA A 275 -9.43 6.83 -14.54
C ALA A 275 -9.20 5.93 -15.78
N TRP A 276 -9.92 6.18 -16.87
CA TRP A 276 -9.79 5.38 -18.11
C TRP A 276 -8.40 5.47 -18.74
N ASP A 277 -7.72 6.62 -18.68
CA ASP A 277 -6.37 6.76 -19.22
C ASP A 277 -5.35 5.93 -18.43
N VAL A 278 -5.52 5.83 -17.11
CA VAL A 278 -4.71 4.97 -16.24
C VAL A 278 -4.99 3.49 -16.56
N ILE A 279 -6.26 3.10 -16.64
CA ILE A 279 -6.69 1.73 -16.95
C ILE A 279 -6.14 1.27 -18.30
N ARG A 280 -6.28 2.09 -19.36
CA ARG A 280 -5.78 1.76 -20.70
C ARG A 280 -4.26 1.60 -20.76
N ALA A 281 -3.53 2.32 -19.91
CA ALA A 281 -2.07 2.22 -19.85
C ALA A 281 -1.56 0.97 -19.09
N SER A 282 -2.45 0.26 -18.39
CA SER A 282 -2.10 -0.94 -17.62
C SER A 282 -1.73 -2.13 -18.52
N GLY A 283 -1.00 -3.10 -17.96
CA GLY A 283 -0.57 -4.30 -18.68
C GLY A 283 -1.73 -5.12 -19.26
N ASP A 284 -2.90 -5.07 -18.64
CA ASP A 284 -4.11 -5.78 -19.08
C ASP A 284 -4.63 -5.27 -20.44
N PHE A 285 -4.32 -4.02 -20.81
CA PHE A 285 -4.81 -3.36 -22.02
C PHE A 285 -3.76 -3.19 -23.11
N GLN A 286 -2.50 -3.55 -22.85
CA GLN A 286 -1.46 -3.53 -23.88
C GLN A 286 -1.66 -4.61 -24.95
N HIS A 287 -2.31 -5.72 -24.60
CA HIS A 287 -2.52 -6.87 -25.48
C HIS A 287 -3.96 -7.40 -25.54
N SER A 288 -4.90 -6.80 -24.81
CA SER A 288 -6.32 -7.15 -24.96
C SER A 288 -6.90 -6.41 -26.15
N GLU A 289 -7.68 -7.10 -26.99
CA GLU A 289 -8.46 -6.50 -28.07
C GLU A 289 -9.96 -6.62 -27.76
N PRO A 290 -10.83 -5.70 -28.23
CA PRO A 290 -12.26 -5.82 -28.01
C PRO A 290 -12.78 -7.11 -28.65
N MET A 291 -13.64 -7.83 -27.92
CA MET A 291 -14.27 -9.03 -28.43
C MET A 291 -15.14 -8.68 -29.64
N LYS A 292 -14.86 -9.33 -30.78
CA LYS A 292 -15.56 -9.14 -32.05
C LYS A 292 -16.97 -9.73 -31.99
N GLY A 293 -17.88 -9.14 -32.77
CA GLY A 293 -19.29 -9.57 -32.82
C GLY A 293 -20.15 -8.97 -31.70
N THR A 294 -21.39 -9.45 -31.59
CA THR A 294 -22.37 -8.98 -30.60
C THR A 294 -22.54 -9.93 -29.41
N GLU A 295 -21.86 -11.07 -29.43
CA GLU A 295 -21.96 -12.10 -28.40
C GLU A 295 -21.42 -11.60 -27.05
N PHE A 296 -22.00 -12.10 -25.96
CA PHE A 296 -21.54 -11.82 -24.61
C PHE A 296 -20.57 -12.92 -24.14
N PRO A 297 -19.61 -12.58 -23.25
CA PRO A 297 -18.76 -13.61 -22.66
C PRO A 297 -19.60 -14.61 -21.85
N PRO A 298 -19.15 -15.87 -21.73
CA PRO A 298 -19.82 -16.86 -20.89
C PRO A 298 -19.83 -16.40 -19.42
N PRO A 299 -20.84 -16.81 -18.63
CA PRO A 299 -20.87 -16.51 -17.20
C PRO A 299 -19.67 -17.16 -16.50
N PRO A 300 -19.19 -16.56 -15.40
CA PRO A 300 -18.08 -17.10 -14.63
C PRO A 300 -18.37 -18.50 -14.07
N THR A 301 -17.34 -19.32 -14.02
CA THR A 301 -17.35 -20.63 -13.36
C THR A 301 -16.87 -20.51 -11.93
N PHE A 302 -17.46 -21.29 -11.01
CA PHE A 302 -17.17 -21.21 -9.58
C PHE A 302 -16.73 -22.57 -9.04
N THR A 303 -15.58 -22.59 -8.35
CA THR A 303 -15.10 -23.74 -7.60
C THR A 303 -15.12 -23.43 -6.11
N LEU A 304 -15.78 -24.26 -5.31
CA LEU A 304 -15.76 -24.15 -3.85
C LEU A 304 -14.63 -25.01 -3.29
N LEU A 305 -13.79 -24.40 -2.47
CA LEU A 305 -12.61 -25.02 -1.89
C LEU A 305 -12.70 -24.99 -0.37
N GLN A 306 -12.26 -26.03 0.30
CA GLN A 306 -12.08 -26.02 1.75
C GLN A 306 -10.74 -26.65 2.10
N ALA A 307 -10.04 -26.06 3.08
CA ALA A 307 -8.82 -26.63 3.62
C ALA A 307 -9.14 -27.96 4.33
N GLY A 308 -8.36 -29.00 4.05
CA GLY A 308 -8.37 -30.23 4.84
C GLY A 308 -7.43 -30.13 6.04
N ASP A 309 -7.13 -31.27 6.65
CA ASP A 309 -6.10 -31.35 7.69
C ASP A 309 -4.78 -30.72 7.22
N ARG A 310 -4.18 -29.91 8.09
CA ARG A 310 -2.91 -29.25 7.82
C ARG A 310 -1.78 -30.29 7.82
N VAL A 311 -1.01 -30.30 6.72
CA VAL A 311 0.13 -31.20 6.54
C VAL A 311 1.36 -30.37 6.26
N VAL A 312 2.38 -30.48 7.12
CA VAL A 312 3.67 -29.80 6.99
C VAL A 312 4.77 -30.84 6.85
N CYS A 313 5.74 -30.62 5.97
CA CYS A 313 6.95 -31.42 5.92
C CYS A 313 8.20 -30.54 5.90
N LEU A 314 9.08 -30.79 6.87
CA LEU A 314 10.41 -30.17 6.93
C LEU A 314 11.33 -30.91 5.95
N VAL A 315 12.01 -30.18 5.08
CA VAL A 315 12.97 -30.72 4.11
C VAL A 315 14.32 -30.04 4.37
N LEU A 316 15.21 -30.76 5.04
CA LEU A 316 16.38 -30.18 5.71
C LEU A 316 17.70 -30.61 5.05
N ASP A 317 18.49 -29.65 4.60
CA ASP A 317 19.85 -29.89 4.11
C ASP A 317 20.76 -30.37 5.26
N VAL A 318 21.50 -31.44 5.00
CA VAL A 318 22.51 -32.01 5.91
C VAL A 318 23.85 -32.21 5.22
N SER A 319 24.10 -31.57 4.08
CA SER A 319 25.38 -31.59 3.37
C SER A 319 26.53 -31.01 4.21
N SER A 320 27.77 -31.23 3.79
CA SER A 320 28.94 -30.74 4.52
C SER A 320 28.97 -29.21 4.67
N ARG A 321 28.33 -28.46 3.76
CA ARG A 321 28.19 -27.00 3.84
C ARG A 321 27.39 -26.53 5.04
N MET A 322 26.57 -27.39 5.62
CA MET A 322 25.83 -27.08 6.85
C MET A 322 26.73 -27.00 8.10
N ALA A 323 28.01 -27.39 7.99
CA ALA A 323 29.02 -27.20 9.03
C ALA A 323 29.57 -25.76 9.09
N GLU A 324 29.44 -25.00 8.00
CA GLU A 324 29.88 -23.61 7.95
C GLU A 324 28.97 -22.73 8.81
N ALA A 325 29.56 -21.75 9.50
CA ALA A 325 28.85 -20.73 10.29
C ALA A 325 27.71 -21.29 11.17
N ASP A 326 27.94 -22.48 11.75
CA ASP A 326 26.98 -23.21 12.59
C ASP A 326 25.57 -23.35 11.97
N ARG A 327 25.47 -23.42 10.64
CA ARG A 327 24.17 -23.48 9.90
C ARG A 327 23.30 -24.64 10.40
N LEU A 328 23.85 -25.84 10.59
CA LEU A 328 23.09 -26.99 11.09
C LEU A 328 22.53 -26.73 12.50
N LEU A 329 23.33 -26.19 13.41
CA LEU A 329 22.89 -25.89 14.78
C LEU A 329 21.78 -24.85 14.78
N ARG A 330 21.93 -23.76 14.01
CA ARG A 330 20.88 -22.74 13.86
C ARG A 330 19.59 -23.35 13.27
N LEU A 331 19.73 -24.27 12.31
CA LEU A 331 18.59 -24.98 11.71
C LEU A 331 17.89 -25.87 12.72
N GLN A 332 18.65 -26.62 13.53
CA GLN A 332 18.11 -27.43 14.62
C GLN A 332 17.38 -26.57 15.64
N GLN A 333 17.96 -25.43 16.05
CA GLN A 333 17.33 -24.48 16.99
C GLN A 333 15.99 -23.98 16.46
N ALA A 334 15.96 -23.48 15.22
CA ALA A 334 14.75 -22.93 14.61
C ALA A 334 13.69 -24.01 14.35
N ALA A 335 14.07 -25.17 13.81
CA ALA A 335 13.16 -26.28 13.57
C ALA A 335 12.60 -26.85 14.87
N ALA A 336 13.41 -26.98 15.92
CA ALA A 336 12.95 -27.44 17.23
C ALA A 336 11.96 -26.44 17.84
N PHE A 337 12.23 -25.14 17.77
CA PHE A 337 11.30 -24.12 18.23
C PHE A 337 9.98 -24.15 17.44
N TYR A 338 10.06 -24.30 16.11
CA TYR A 338 8.89 -24.43 15.25
C TYR A 338 8.01 -25.62 15.65
N LEU A 339 8.60 -26.82 15.76
CA LEU A 339 7.90 -28.05 16.12
C LEU A 339 7.33 -28.03 17.54
N THR A 340 8.03 -27.40 18.49
CA THR A 340 7.61 -27.37 19.90
C THR A 340 6.63 -26.27 20.23
N HIS A 341 6.57 -25.20 19.42
CA HIS A 341 5.78 -24.03 19.80
C HIS A 341 4.97 -23.37 18.70
N MET A 342 5.48 -23.29 17.47
CA MET A 342 4.80 -22.54 16.41
C MET A 342 3.74 -23.37 15.69
N VAL A 343 4.00 -24.66 15.46
CA VAL A 343 3.06 -25.54 14.75
C VAL A 343 1.81 -25.77 15.59
N GLU A 344 0.63 -25.53 15.00
CA GLU A 344 -0.65 -25.72 15.65
C GLU A 344 -0.93 -27.20 15.95
N SER A 345 -1.65 -27.46 17.05
CA SER A 345 -2.14 -28.82 17.37
C SER A 345 -3.01 -29.38 16.24
N HIS A 346 -3.07 -30.71 16.15
CA HIS A 346 -3.73 -31.49 15.09
C HIS A 346 -3.10 -31.39 13.70
N THR A 347 -1.99 -30.66 13.54
CA THR A 347 -1.18 -30.66 12.32
C THR A 347 -0.43 -31.98 12.17
N PHE A 348 -0.41 -32.54 10.95
CA PHE A 348 0.44 -33.66 10.58
C PHE A 348 1.81 -33.15 10.14
N VAL A 349 2.87 -33.65 10.76
CA VAL A 349 4.24 -33.25 10.46
C VAL A 349 5.07 -34.43 9.96
N GLY A 350 5.76 -34.24 8.85
CA GLY A 350 6.79 -35.13 8.32
C GLY A 350 8.17 -34.47 8.33
N ILE A 351 9.23 -35.27 8.35
CA ILE A 351 10.60 -34.75 8.28
C ILE A 351 11.40 -35.56 7.26
N ALA A 352 11.99 -34.87 6.30
CA ALA A 352 12.94 -35.38 5.34
C ALA A 352 14.24 -34.60 5.45
N SER A 353 15.35 -35.29 5.21
CA SER A 353 16.67 -34.67 5.11
C SER A 353 17.30 -35.01 3.76
N PHE A 354 18.26 -34.21 3.33
CA PHE A 354 18.97 -34.49 2.09
C PHE A 354 20.43 -34.03 2.09
N ASN A 355 21.24 -34.80 1.37
CA ASN A 355 22.59 -34.48 0.91
C ASN A 355 22.61 -34.79 -0.60
N GLY A 356 23.54 -35.58 -1.13
CA GLY A 356 23.44 -36.10 -2.50
C GLY A 356 22.22 -37.00 -2.73
N GLN A 357 21.59 -37.51 -1.67
CA GLN A 357 20.36 -38.31 -1.68
C GLN A 357 19.33 -37.79 -0.67
N GLY A 358 18.06 -38.13 -0.86
CA GLY A 358 16.98 -37.82 0.08
C GLY A 358 16.69 -38.98 1.03
N GLU A 359 16.43 -38.67 2.30
CA GLU A 359 16.08 -39.63 3.36
C GLU A 359 14.81 -39.16 4.09
N ILE A 360 13.92 -40.11 4.43
CA ILE A 360 12.77 -39.84 5.28
C ILE A 360 13.17 -40.10 6.73
N ARG A 361 13.19 -39.05 7.56
CA ARG A 361 13.51 -39.11 8.99
C ARG A 361 12.29 -39.40 9.85
N ALA A 362 11.15 -38.81 9.48
CA ALA A 362 9.87 -39.06 10.13
C ALA A 362 8.75 -39.17 9.09
N GLN A 363 7.91 -40.19 9.23
CA GLN A 363 6.62 -40.25 8.55
C GLN A 363 5.66 -39.21 9.14
N LEU A 364 4.51 -39.00 8.51
CA LEU A 364 3.50 -38.08 9.04
C LEU A 364 3.04 -38.51 10.43
N HIS A 365 3.29 -37.64 11.40
CA HIS A 365 2.86 -37.80 12.79
C HIS A 365 1.99 -36.61 13.18
N GLN A 366 0.82 -36.87 13.76
CA GLN A 366 -0.08 -35.80 14.19
C GLN A 366 0.31 -35.26 15.56
N ILE A 367 0.38 -33.95 15.71
CA ILE A 367 0.69 -33.31 16.99
C ILE A 367 -0.57 -33.23 17.85
N ASN A 368 -0.69 -34.08 18.86
CA ASN A 368 -1.82 -34.06 19.81
C ASN A 368 -1.36 -33.77 21.25
N SER A 369 -0.06 -33.86 21.53
CA SER A 369 0.54 -33.70 22.86
C SER A 369 1.97 -33.13 22.80
N ASP A 370 2.50 -32.71 23.95
CA ASP A 370 3.90 -32.29 24.06
C ASP A 370 4.88 -33.44 23.82
N ASP A 371 4.49 -34.69 24.09
CA ASP A 371 5.33 -35.85 23.83
C ASP A 371 5.44 -36.14 22.32
N ASP A 372 4.38 -35.87 21.54
CA ASP A 372 4.46 -35.89 20.07
C ASP A 372 5.46 -34.84 19.56
N ARG A 373 5.47 -33.65 20.17
CA ARG A 373 6.41 -32.58 19.82
C ARG A 373 7.85 -32.99 20.13
N LYS A 374 8.11 -33.55 21.31
CA LYS A 374 9.44 -34.07 21.69
C LYS A 374 9.89 -35.20 20.75
N LEU A 375 8.97 -36.09 20.37
CA LEU A 375 9.25 -37.17 19.44
C LEU A 375 9.70 -36.62 18.08
N LEU A 376 8.97 -35.65 17.52
CA LEU A 376 9.33 -34.98 16.26
C LEU A 376 10.69 -34.28 16.33
N VAL A 377 11.00 -33.61 17.44
CA VAL A 377 12.32 -32.99 17.66
C VAL A 377 13.43 -34.03 17.67
N SER A 378 13.19 -35.24 18.20
CA SER A 378 14.21 -36.30 18.23
C SER A 378 14.57 -36.84 16.84
N TYR A 379 13.73 -36.62 15.83
CA TYR A 379 14.00 -36.97 14.43
C TYR A 379 14.78 -35.90 13.65
N LEU A 380 15.07 -34.74 14.25
CA LEU A 380 15.89 -33.71 13.60
C LEU A 380 17.32 -34.23 13.35
N PRO A 381 17.94 -33.85 12.21
CA PRO A 381 19.26 -34.35 11.88
C PRO A 381 20.31 -33.87 12.88
N ALA A 382 21.04 -34.80 13.51
CA ALA A 382 22.01 -34.49 14.57
C ALA A 382 23.41 -34.10 14.07
N ALA A 383 23.77 -34.48 12.84
CA ALA A 383 25.11 -34.29 12.29
C ALA A 383 25.06 -34.00 10.79
N VAL A 384 26.12 -33.35 10.29
CA VAL A 384 26.36 -33.13 8.87
C VAL A 384 26.88 -34.40 8.20
N SER A 385 26.57 -34.55 6.92
CA SER A 385 27.12 -35.57 6.04
C SER A 385 28.52 -35.18 5.57
N ALA A 386 29.33 -36.19 5.21
CA ALA A 386 30.62 -35.99 4.57
C ALA A 386 30.50 -35.58 3.09
N GLU A 387 29.31 -35.72 2.49
CA GLU A 387 29.07 -35.35 1.08
C GLU A 387 28.95 -33.83 0.92
N ALA A 388 29.67 -33.30 -0.07
CA ALA A 388 29.74 -31.86 -0.34
C ALA A 388 28.57 -31.32 -1.18
N GLU A 389 27.94 -32.15 -2.01
CA GLU A 389 26.85 -31.72 -2.89
C GLU A 389 25.49 -32.09 -2.29
N ALA A 390 24.59 -31.10 -2.19
CA ALA A 390 23.20 -31.30 -1.82
C ALA A 390 22.32 -31.40 -3.09
N SER A 391 21.34 -32.31 -3.08
CA SER A 391 20.32 -32.45 -4.10
C SER A 391 18.95 -32.07 -3.53
N VAL A 392 18.55 -30.82 -3.77
CA VAL A 392 17.26 -30.25 -3.34
C VAL A 392 16.11 -31.07 -3.90
N CYS A 393 16.19 -31.43 -5.18
CA CYS A 393 15.15 -32.24 -5.82
C CYS A 393 14.99 -33.63 -5.19
N SER A 394 16.08 -34.22 -4.68
CA SER A 394 16.01 -35.51 -3.97
C SER A 394 15.33 -35.35 -2.62
N GLY A 395 15.62 -34.26 -1.89
CA GLY A 395 14.92 -33.89 -0.66
C GLY A 395 13.43 -33.66 -0.88
N LEU A 396 13.06 -32.83 -1.87
CA LEU A 396 11.67 -32.54 -2.20
C LEU A 396 10.90 -33.79 -2.63
N LYS A 397 11.52 -34.67 -3.42
CA LYS A 397 10.92 -35.96 -3.80
C LYS A 397 10.56 -36.79 -2.56
N LYS A 398 11.43 -36.85 -1.55
CA LYS A 398 11.14 -37.53 -0.29
C LYS A 398 10.10 -36.79 0.55
N GLY A 399 10.10 -35.46 0.55
CA GLY A 399 9.03 -34.66 1.16
C GLY A 399 7.67 -35.00 0.55
N PHE A 400 7.55 -35.03 -0.78
CA PHE A 400 6.33 -35.43 -1.49
C PHE A 400 5.92 -36.86 -1.15
N GLU A 401 6.86 -37.82 -1.16
CA GLU A 401 6.60 -39.20 -0.76
C GLU A 401 6.01 -39.32 0.66
N VAL A 402 6.47 -38.49 1.61
CA VAL A 402 5.94 -38.46 2.98
C VAL A 402 4.51 -37.95 3.01
N VAL A 403 4.23 -36.81 2.37
CA VAL A 403 2.91 -36.17 2.45
C VAL A 403 1.85 -36.92 1.63
N GLU A 404 2.24 -37.60 0.55
CA GLU A 404 1.34 -38.37 -0.29
C GLU A 404 0.79 -39.62 0.42
N LYS A 405 1.46 -40.14 1.46
CA LYS A 405 0.99 -41.32 2.19
C LYS A 405 -0.36 -41.14 2.88
N LEU A 406 -0.73 -39.93 3.28
CA LEU A 406 -1.99 -39.71 4.01
C LEU A 406 -3.21 -39.84 3.10
N LYS A 407 -3.18 -39.22 1.91
CA LYS A 407 -4.35 -39.05 1.05
C LYS A 407 -4.09 -39.30 -0.44
N GLY A 408 -2.94 -39.87 -0.80
CA GLY A 408 -2.53 -40.19 -2.17
C GLY A 408 -2.14 -38.99 -3.04
N LYS A 409 -2.25 -37.76 -2.53
CA LYS A 409 -1.85 -36.51 -3.22
C LYS A 409 -1.30 -35.52 -2.21
N ALA A 410 -0.37 -34.67 -2.65
CA ALA A 410 0.26 -33.62 -1.85
C ALA A 410 -0.49 -32.26 -1.87
N PHE A 411 -1.75 -32.23 -2.32
CA PHE A 411 -2.53 -30.99 -2.42
C PHE A 411 -2.71 -30.34 -1.05
N GLY A 412 -2.39 -29.04 -0.95
CA GLY A 412 -2.55 -28.28 0.28
C GLY A 412 -1.45 -28.51 1.32
N SER A 413 -0.47 -29.37 1.03
CA SER A 413 0.66 -29.57 1.95
C SER A 413 1.67 -28.43 1.86
N VAL A 414 2.35 -28.19 2.97
CA VAL A 414 3.36 -27.15 3.12
C VAL A 414 4.73 -27.78 3.29
N MET A 415 5.66 -27.44 2.40
CA MET A 415 7.06 -27.83 2.50
C MET A 415 7.87 -26.67 3.05
N ILE A 416 8.71 -26.91 4.04
CA ILE A 416 9.70 -25.94 4.54
C ILE A 416 11.08 -26.46 4.16
N LEU A 417 11.63 -25.90 3.09
CA LEU A 417 12.91 -26.29 2.50
C LEU A 417 14.01 -25.36 3.00
N ALA A 418 14.96 -25.88 3.77
CA ALA A 418 16.17 -25.16 4.19
C ALA A 418 17.39 -25.73 3.45
N ALA A 419 18.11 -24.89 2.70
CA ALA A 419 19.19 -25.33 1.82
C ALA A 419 20.36 -24.33 1.80
N SER A 420 21.59 -24.85 1.84
CA SER A 420 22.84 -24.08 1.81
C SER A 420 23.30 -23.64 0.42
N GLY A 421 22.46 -23.84 -0.60
CA GLY A 421 22.74 -23.48 -1.99
C GLY A 421 23.77 -24.40 -2.67
N GLY A 422 24.09 -24.12 -3.95
CA GLY A 422 25.06 -24.88 -4.74
C GLY A 422 24.47 -26.00 -5.62
N ASP A 423 23.20 -26.36 -5.45
CA ASP A 423 22.50 -27.25 -6.38
C ASP A 423 22.14 -26.49 -7.67
N GLN A 424 22.79 -26.82 -8.78
CA GLN A 424 22.53 -26.21 -10.09
C GLN A 424 21.33 -26.83 -10.83
N ARG A 425 20.74 -27.90 -10.27
CA ARG A 425 19.68 -28.71 -10.91
C ARG A 425 18.32 -28.60 -10.23
N ILE A 426 18.10 -27.56 -9.42
CA ILE A 426 16.81 -27.33 -8.74
C ILE A 426 15.66 -27.18 -9.75
N SER A 427 15.95 -26.59 -10.92
CA SER A 427 14.96 -26.44 -12.00
C SER A 427 14.38 -27.78 -12.48
N ASP A 428 15.11 -28.89 -12.33
CA ASP A 428 14.66 -30.23 -12.75
C ASP A 428 13.39 -30.68 -12.00
N CYS A 429 13.13 -30.15 -10.81
CA CYS A 429 11.95 -30.49 -10.00
C CYS A 429 10.89 -29.39 -9.95
N PHE A 430 11.00 -28.29 -10.70
CA PHE A 430 9.98 -27.23 -10.73
C PHE A 430 8.60 -27.76 -11.16
N LEU A 431 8.57 -28.55 -12.23
CA LEU A 431 7.32 -29.15 -12.72
C LEU A 431 6.73 -30.13 -11.70
N ALA A 432 7.58 -30.93 -11.05
CA ALA A 432 7.14 -31.85 -10.00
C ALA A 432 6.52 -31.09 -8.82
N ALA A 433 7.19 -30.04 -8.33
CA ALA A 433 6.71 -29.20 -7.23
C ALA A 433 5.41 -28.45 -7.58
N LEU A 434 5.28 -27.95 -8.81
CA LEU A 434 4.05 -27.31 -9.26
C LEU A 434 2.89 -28.33 -9.37
N SER A 435 3.17 -29.50 -9.95
CA SER A 435 2.18 -30.57 -10.15
C SER A 435 1.72 -31.21 -8.83
N SER A 436 2.54 -31.16 -7.79
CA SER A 436 2.21 -31.71 -6.46
C SER A 436 1.07 -30.94 -5.80
N GLY A 437 0.84 -29.68 -6.20
CA GLY A 437 -0.12 -28.77 -5.57
C GLY A 437 0.23 -28.40 -4.13
N SER A 438 1.50 -28.56 -3.75
CA SER A 438 2.04 -28.14 -2.45
C SER A 438 2.58 -26.72 -2.51
N THR A 439 2.64 -26.06 -1.36
CA THR A 439 3.34 -24.77 -1.20
C THR A 439 4.76 -25.03 -0.67
N VAL A 440 5.80 -24.50 -1.31
CA VAL A 440 7.20 -24.70 -0.88
C VAL A 440 7.78 -23.38 -0.38
N HIS A 441 7.95 -23.25 0.94
CA HIS A 441 8.72 -22.15 1.54
C HIS A 441 10.21 -22.47 1.48
N THR A 442 11.05 -21.50 1.15
CA THR A 442 12.48 -21.69 0.97
C THR A 442 13.28 -20.81 1.91
N LEU A 443 14.24 -21.40 2.60
CA LEU A 443 15.25 -20.72 3.40
C LEU A 443 16.60 -20.96 2.74
N ALA A 444 17.13 -19.94 2.05
CA ALA A 444 18.47 -19.96 1.49
C ALA A 444 19.49 -19.61 2.57
N LEU A 445 20.47 -20.48 2.80
CA LEU A 445 21.46 -20.33 3.87
C LEU A 445 22.83 -19.94 3.28
N GLY A 446 23.39 -18.84 3.78
CA GLY A 446 24.73 -18.36 3.40
C GLY A 446 24.81 -17.67 2.04
N SER A 447 26.03 -17.37 1.61
CA SER A 447 26.35 -16.52 0.45
C SER A 447 26.03 -17.10 -0.93
N SER A 448 25.76 -18.41 -1.04
CA SER A 448 25.31 -19.02 -2.30
C SER A 448 23.80 -18.91 -2.46
N ALA A 449 23.30 -17.69 -2.69
CA ALA A 449 21.93 -17.47 -3.13
C ALA A 449 21.73 -18.12 -4.52
N VAL A 450 20.88 -19.14 -4.57
CA VAL A 450 20.50 -19.80 -5.82
C VAL A 450 19.19 -19.17 -6.28
N ASP A 451 19.21 -18.38 -7.36
CA ASP A 451 18.01 -17.79 -7.99
C ASP A 451 16.89 -18.85 -8.18
N SER A 452 17.27 -20.11 -8.38
CA SER A 452 16.35 -21.23 -8.53
C SER A 452 15.57 -21.62 -7.26
N LEU A 453 16.08 -21.36 -6.06
CA LEU A 453 15.32 -21.55 -4.81
C LEU A 453 14.23 -20.49 -4.69
N GLU A 454 14.56 -19.23 -4.93
CA GLU A 454 13.58 -18.15 -4.90
C GLU A 454 12.47 -18.38 -5.94
N GLU A 455 12.84 -18.82 -7.13
CA GLU A 455 11.91 -19.16 -8.21
C GLU A 455 11.00 -20.33 -7.83
N LEU A 456 11.51 -21.34 -7.13
CA LEU A 456 10.70 -22.47 -6.64
C LEU A 456 9.61 -22.01 -5.66
N ALA A 457 9.98 -21.16 -4.69
CA ALA A 457 9.00 -20.57 -3.78
C ALA A 457 7.97 -19.75 -4.56
N ARG A 458 8.40 -18.90 -5.49
CA ARG A 458 7.50 -18.09 -6.32
C ARG A 458 6.50 -18.93 -7.12
N LEU A 459 6.97 -19.99 -7.79
CA LEU A 459 6.13 -20.86 -8.61
C LEU A 459 5.09 -21.63 -7.78
N THR A 460 5.43 -22.00 -6.56
CA THR A 460 4.54 -22.73 -5.64
C THR A 460 3.72 -21.82 -4.73
N GLY A 461 3.91 -20.50 -4.84
CA GLY A 461 3.30 -19.50 -3.96
C GLY A 461 3.80 -19.56 -2.52
N GLY A 462 4.99 -20.09 -2.27
CA GLY A 462 5.64 -20.11 -0.97
C GLY A 462 6.33 -18.78 -0.63
N LEU A 463 6.72 -18.66 0.64
CA LEU A 463 7.53 -17.56 1.15
C LEU A 463 9.01 -17.87 0.93
N LYS A 464 9.80 -16.84 0.68
CA LYS A 464 11.24 -16.95 0.50
C LYS A 464 12.00 -16.15 1.56
N PHE A 465 13.00 -16.77 2.14
CA PHE A 465 13.84 -16.20 3.18
C PHE A 465 15.32 -16.42 2.85
N PHE A 466 16.13 -15.49 3.31
CA PHE A 466 17.57 -15.53 3.25
C PHE A 466 18.11 -15.50 4.69
N VAL A 467 19.07 -16.36 5.00
CA VAL A 467 19.72 -16.42 6.30
C VAL A 467 21.23 -16.17 6.11
N PRO A 468 21.76 -15.03 6.56
CA PRO A 468 23.17 -14.71 6.43
C PRO A 468 24.04 -15.59 7.35
N ASP A 469 25.33 -15.71 7.02
CA ASP A 469 26.32 -16.41 7.86
C ASP A 469 26.84 -15.52 8.99
N LYS A 470 25.90 -14.93 9.73
CA LYS A 470 26.15 -14.15 10.95
C LYS A 470 25.61 -14.93 12.15
N SER A 471 26.43 -15.05 13.19
CA SER A 471 26.11 -15.86 14.37
C SER A 471 25.01 -15.23 15.24
N ASP A 472 24.94 -13.90 15.28
CA ASP A 472 23.97 -13.09 16.02
C ASP A 472 22.65 -12.87 15.26
N SER A 473 22.57 -13.21 13.98
CA SER A 473 21.34 -13.07 13.21
C SER A 473 20.21 -13.98 13.72
N THR A 474 19.01 -13.42 13.79
CA THR A 474 17.76 -14.11 14.19
C THR A 474 16.95 -14.61 13.00
N SER A 475 17.34 -14.28 11.76
CA SER A 475 16.46 -14.43 10.59
C SER A 475 16.07 -15.88 10.29
N MET A 476 16.81 -16.89 10.77
CA MET A 476 16.37 -18.29 10.69
C MET A 476 15.15 -18.58 11.56
N ILE A 477 15.16 -18.17 12.84
CA ILE A 477 14.03 -18.34 13.75
C ILE A 477 12.85 -17.50 13.27
N ASP A 478 13.12 -16.27 12.79
CA ASP A 478 12.08 -15.37 12.27
C ASP A 478 11.41 -15.94 11.01
N ALA A 479 12.18 -16.58 10.13
CA ALA A 479 11.66 -17.26 8.94
C ALA A 479 10.70 -18.40 9.29
N PHE A 480 11.11 -19.30 10.20
CA PHE A 480 10.23 -20.37 10.68
C PHE A 480 9.00 -19.81 11.41
N SER A 481 9.17 -18.74 12.17
CA SER A 481 8.11 -18.09 12.93
C SER A 481 7.05 -17.43 12.02
N ARG A 482 7.47 -16.96 10.83
CA ARG A 482 6.57 -16.33 9.85
C ARG A 482 5.71 -17.35 9.08
N ILE A 483 6.09 -18.62 9.05
CA ILE A 483 5.35 -19.68 8.32
C ILE A 483 4.14 -20.13 9.14
N SER A 484 3.01 -19.45 8.92
CA SER A 484 1.73 -19.67 9.59
C SER A 484 0.85 -20.71 8.87
N SER A 485 -0.36 -20.94 9.39
CA SER A 485 -1.39 -21.74 8.71
C SER A 485 -2.06 -21.07 7.51
N GLY A 486 -1.88 -19.75 7.32
CA GLY A 486 -2.48 -19.03 6.20
C GLY A 486 -4.01 -19.05 6.18
N THR A 487 -4.65 -19.44 7.29
CA THR A 487 -6.12 -19.55 7.46
C THR A 487 -6.79 -18.21 7.68
N GLY A 488 -6.00 -17.17 8.01
CA GLY A 488 -6.51 -15.87 8.47
C GLY A 488 -6.90 -15.83 9.95
N ASP A 489 -6.87 -16.97 10.66
CA ASP A 489 -7.20 -17.03 12.08
C ASP A 489 -6.01 -16.54 12.94
N VAL A 490 -5.96 -15.24 13.18
CA VAL A 490 -4.92 -14.58 13.99
C VAL A 490 -4.97 -14.95 15.48
N PHE A 491 -6.05 -15.57 15.97
CA PHE A 491 -6.21 -15.87 17.40
C PHE A 491 -5.46 -17.14 17.81
N GLN A 492 -5.37 -18.11 16.90
CA GLN A 492 -4.64 -19.35 17.11
C GLN A 492 -3.15 -19.22 16.74
N GLN A 493 -2.78 -18.15 16.02
CA GLN A 493 -1.42 -17.93 15.56
C GLN A 493 -0.52 -17.35 16.67
N HIS A 494 0.72 -17.82 16.69
CA HIS A 494 1.78 -17.21 17.50
C HIS A 494 2.25 -15.91 16.85
N ILE A 495 2.25 -14.84 17.63
CA ILE A 495 2.67 -13.50 17.27
C ILE A 495 4.03 -13.24 17.90
N GLN A 496 4.99 -12.85 17.08
CA GLN A 496 6.31 -12.48 17.55
C GLN A 496 6.31 -11.05 18.08
N LEU A 497 6.68 -10.89 19.35
CA LEU A 497 6.73 -9.60 20.04
C LEU A 497 8.13 -8.97 19.93
N GLU A 498 9.17 -9.80 19.88
CA GLU A 498 10.57 -9.39 19.89
C GLU A 498 11.42 -10.47 19.20
N SER A 499 12.44 -10.02 18.45
CA SER A 499 13.57 -10.84 18.01
C SER A 499 14.81 -9.98 18.03
N THR A 500 15.75 -10.32 18.91
CA THR A 500 17.01 -9.57 19.07
C THR A 500 18.16 -10.53 19.23
N GLY A 501 19.29 -10.21 18.61
CA GLY A 501 20.53 -10.96 18.71
C GLY A 501 21.74 -10.05 18.74
N GLU A 502 22.73 -10.39 19.57
CA GLU A 502 23.98 -9.64 19.68
C GLU A 502 25.15 -10.57 20.01
N THR A 503 26.33 -10.27 19.46
CA THR A 503 27.58 -10.90 19.90
C THR A 503 28.10 -10.24 21.19
N VAL A 504 27.84 -10.88 22.33
CA VAL A 504 28.16 -10.34 23.66
C VAL A 504 29.59 -10.72 24.07
N LYS A 505 30.39 -9.71 24.45
CA LYS A 505 31.78 -9.89 24.92
C LYS A 505 31.85 -10.66 26.24
N PRO A 506 33.01 -11.25 26.59
CA PRO A 506 33.24 -11.86 27.89
C PRO A 506 32.88 -10.93 29.05
N HIS A 507 32.17 -11.44 30.05
CA HIS A 507 31.75 -10.71 31.26
C HIS A 507 30.94 -9.43 30.98
N HIS A 508 30.25 -9.39 29.83
CA HIS A 508 29.28 -8.35 29.48
C HIS A 508 27.87 -8.94 29.41
N GLN A 509 26.88 -8.06 29.42
CA GLN A 509 25.47 -8.44 29.40
C GLN A 509 24.74 -7.80 28.22
N LEU A 510 23.79 -8.54 27.65
CA LEU A 510 22.72 -8.03 26.79
C LEU A 510 21.50 -7.76 27.67
N THR A 511 21.05 -6.51 27.72
CA THR A 511 19.84 -6.12 28.46
C THR A 511 18.88 -5.42 27.51
N ASN A 512 17.65 -5.91 27.42
CA ASN A 512 16.62 -5.30 26.59
C ASN A 512 15.22 -5.56 27.21
N SER A 513 14.18 -5.03 26.59
CA SER A 513 12.82 -5.07 27.09
C SER A 513 11.81 -5.33 25.97
N VAL A 514 10.71 -6.00 26.31
CA VAL A 514 9.59 -6.26 25.40
C VAL A 514 8.30 -5.85 26.08
N THR A 515 7.38 -5.23 25.35
CA THR A 515 6.07 -4.85 25.89
C THR A 515 5.02 -5.88 25.48
N VAL A 516 4.34 -6.45 26.47
CA VAL A 516 3.15 -7.30 26.29
C VAL A 516 1.92 -6.41 26.52
N ASP A 517 1.13 -6.15 25.48
CA ASP A 517 -0.11 -5.37 25.59
C ASP A 517 -1.31 -6.26 26.00
N ASP A 518 -2.46 -5.64 26.23
CA ASP A 518 -3.71 -6.30 26.63
C ASP A 518 -4.25 -7.29 25.58
N GLY A 519 -3.88 -7.11 24.30
CA GLY A 519 -4.33 -7.96 23.20
C GLY A 519 -3.59 -9.29 23.08
N VAL A 520 -2.44 -9.44 23.75
CA VAL A 520 -1.62 -10.66 23.74
C VAL A 520 -1.30 -11.09 25.17
N GLY A 521 -0.83 -12.31 25.36
CA GLY A 521 -0.38 -12.78 26.67
C GLY A 521 -0.52 -14.29 26.87
N ASN A 522 -1.43 -14.94 26.14
CA ASN A 522 -1.57 -16.38 26.20
C ASN A 522 -0.37 -17.07 25.55
N ASP A 523 0.08 -18.19 26.11
CA ASP A 523 1.23 -18.97 25.63
C ASP A 523 2.48 -18.12 25.36
N THR A 524 2.72 -17.14 26.23
CA THR A 524 3.90 -16.29 26.14
C THR A 524 5.15 -17.11 26.46
N THR A 525 6.10 -17.12 25.52
CA THR A 525 7.35 -17.87 25.63
C THR A 525 8.53 -16.96 25.34
N PHE A 526 9.54 -17.05 26.21
CA PHE A 526 10.88 -16.50 25.98
C PHE A 526 11.80 -17.64 25.55
N LEU A 527 12.34 -17.55 24.34
CA LEU A 527 13.38 -18.44 23.84
C LEU A 527 14.72 -17.70 23.86
N VAL A 528 15.69 -18.29 24.56
CA VAL A 528 17.08 -17.86 24.54
C VAL A 528 17.89 -18.90 23.77
N THR A 529 18.72 -18.47 22.83
CA THR A 529 19.64 -19.36 22.11
C THR A 529 21.06 -18.79 22.14
N TRP A 530 22.05 -19.68 22.08
CA TRP A 530 23.46 -19.32 22.05
C TRP A 530 24.24 -20.17 21.03
N GLN A 531 25.53 -19.83 20.85
CA GLN A 531 26.41 -20.42 19.83
C GLN A 531 27.49 -21.36 20.38
N THR A 532 28.22 -20.95 21.43
CA THR A 532 29.38 -21.70 21.97
C THR A 532 29.50 -21.55 23.48
N GLY A 533 30.35 -22.37 24.13
CA GLY A 533 30.68 -22.23 25.55
C GLY A 533 29.69 -22.94 26.48
N GLY A 534 28.52 -22.35 26.69
CA GLY A 534 27.50 -22.82 27.62
C GLY A 534 26.31 -21.85 27.69
N PRO A 535 25.27 -22.18 28.47
CA PRO A 535 24.12 -21.29 28.65
C PRO A 535 24.56 -19.98 29.31
N PRO A 536 24.09 -18.81 28.84
CA PRO A 536 24.28 -17.56 29.56
C PRO A 536 23.53 -17.59 30.89
N GLU A 537 23.93 -16.75 31.84
CA GLU A 537 23.07 -16.48 33.00
C GLU A 537 21.87 -15.64 32.54
N MET A 538 20.66 -16.11 32.85
CA MET A 538 19.40 -15.53 32.37
C MET A 538 18.62 -14.96 33.54
N VAL A 539 18.22 -13.68 33.40
CA VAL A 539 17.32 -13.03 34.34
C VAL A 539 16.21 -12.35 33.56
N LEU A 540 14.97 -12.76 33.79
CA LEU A 540 13.77 -12.10 33.29
C LEU A 540 13.03 -11.45 34.45
N ARG A 541 12.47 -10.26 34.24
CA ARG A 541 11.63 -9.56 35.22
C ARG A 541 10.29 -9.18 34.60
N ASP A 542 9.21 -9.56 35.28
CA ASP A 542 7.84 -9.22 34.89
C ASP A 542 7.46 -7.79 35.29
N PRO A 543 6.31 -7.26 34.82
CA PRO A 543 5.84 -5.92 35.15
C PRO A 543 5.60 -5.69 36.65
N ASN A 544 5.29 -6.74 37.42
CA ASN A 544 5.08 -6.69 38.86
C ASN A 544 6.40 -6.79 39.67
N GLY A 545 7.52 -6.98 38.98
CA GLY A 545 8.85 -7.05 39.56
C GLY A 545 9.28 -8.46 40.01
N ARG A 546 8.49 -9.51 39.74
CA ARG A 546 8.92 -10.90 39.93
C ARG A 546 10.07 -11.19 38.99
N LYS A 547 11.08 -11.89 39.50
CA LYS A 547 12.24 -12.34 38.73
C LYS A 547 12.14 -13.83 38.45
N TYR A 548 12.54 -14.20 37.24
CA TYR A 548 12.80 -15.56 36.81
C TYR A 548 14.29 -15.68 36.53
N HIS A 549 14.89 -16.74 37.03
CA HIS A 549 16.32 -17.01 36.93
C HIS A 549 16.56 -18.19 35.99
N THR A 550 17.83 -18.49 35.69
CA THR A 550 18.25 -19.61 34.83
C THR A 550 17.55 -20.93 35.15
N ASP A 551 17.32 -21.23 36.43
CA ASP A 551 16.69 -22.48 36.88
C ASP A 551 15.20 -22.60 36.52
N ASP A 552 14.53 -21.48 36.23
CA ASP A 552 13.15 -21.46 35.75
C ASP A 552 13.04 -21.82 34.26
N PHE A 553 14.17 -21.82 33.52
CA PHE A 553 14.19 -22.13 32.10
C PHE A 553 14.42 -23.62 31.86
N VAL A 554 13.61 -24.19 30.97
CA VAL A 554 13.85 -25.53 30.43
C VAL A 554 14.99 -25.45 29.43
N THR A 555 16.14 -25.98 29.82
CA THR A 555 17.40 -25.87 29.07
C THR A 555 17.71 -27.16 28.31
N SER A 556 18.01 -27.03 27.02
CA SER A 556 18.55 -28.09 26.17
C SER A 556 19.98 -27.75 25.77
N LEU A 557 20.96 -28.44 26.37
CA LEU A 557 22.37 -28.24 26.05
C LEU A 557 22.71 -28.74 24.63
N ALA A 558 22.02 -29.78 24.15
CA ALA A 558 22.24 -30.35 22.82
C ALA A 558 21.85 -29.36 21.70
N LEU A 559 20.75 -28.63 21.88
CA LEU A 559 20.27 -27.62 20.93
C LEU A 559 20.80 -26.22 21.26
N GLN A 560 21.46 -26.04 22.40
CA GLN A 560 21.88 -24.73 22.91
C GLN A 560 20.73 -23.73 23.01
N THR A 561 19.63 -24.18 23.61
CA THR A 561 18.41 -23.39 23.79
C THR A 561 17.95 -23.43 25.25
N ALA A 562 17.40 -22.34 25.74
CA ALA A 562 16.71 -22.27 27.03
C ALA A 562 15.35 -21.60 26.83
N ARG A 563 14.31 -22.18 27.42
CA ARG A 563 12.94 -21.74 27.21
C ARG A 563 12.22 -21.50 28.53
N LEU A 564 11.58 -20.35 28.64
CA LEU A 564 10.66 -20.05 29.74
C LEU A 564 9.24 -19.88 29.19
N TRP A 565 8.31 -20.66 29.72
CA TRP A 565 6.87 -20.54 29.44
C TRP A 565 6.19 -19.81 30.59
N ILE A 566 5.43 -18.76 30.27
CA ILE A 566 4.66 -18.02 31.28
C ILE A 566 3.29 -18.69 31.42
N PRO A 567 2.94 -19.19 32.63
CA PRO A 567 1.68 -19.90 32.83
C PRO A 567 0.48 -18.96 32.72
N GLY A 568 -0.54 -19.42 31.99
CA GLY A 568 -1.78 -18.66 31.77
C GLY A 568 -1.58 -17.47 30.85
N THR A 569 -2.27 -16.37 31.15
CA THR A 569 -2.12 -15.09 30.41
C THR A 569 -1.02 -14.27 31.07
N ALA A 570 0.05 -14.00 30.33
CA ALA A 570 1.12 -13.12 30.77
C ALA A 570 0.58 -11.72 31.10
N GLN A 571 1.14 -11.11 32.15
CA GLN A 571 0.70 -9.80 32.60
C GLN A 571 1.03 -8.72 31.56
N PRO A 572 0.07 -7.85 31.24
CA PRO A 572 0.33 -6.69 30.40
C PRO A 572 1.33 -5.73 31.06
N GLY A 573 2.27 -5.21 30.28
CA GLY A 573 3.27 -4.26 30.72
C GLY A 573 4.65 -4.51 30.13
N LEU A 574 5.64 -3.80 30.67
CA LEU A 574 7.04 -3.91 30.25
C LEU A 574 7.73 -5.09 30.94
N TRP A 575 8.18 -6.06 30.14
CA TRP A 575 9.03 -7.16 30.57
C TRP A 575 10.48 -6.83 30.24
N THR A 576 11.41 -7.09 31.17
CA THR A 576 12.84 -6.81 30.97
C THR A 576 13.64 -8.09 31.11
N TYR A 577 14.57 -8.34 30.18
CA TYR A 577 15.44 -9.51 30.22
C TYR A 577 16.90 -9.10 30.19
N THR A 578 17.75 -9.89 30.84
CA THR A 578 19.19 -9.73 30.85
C THR A 578 19.85 -11.08 30.64
N LEU A 579 20.73 -11.15 29.65
CA LEU A 579 21.58 -12.30 29.37
C LEU A 579 23.03 -11.92 29.67
N ASN A 580 23.65 -12.60 30.62
CA ASN A 580 25.03 -12.32 31.03
C ASN A 580 25.96 -13.40 30.46
N ASN A 581 26.94 -12.97 29.66
CA ASN A 581 27.99 -13.85 29.16
C ASN A 581 29.05 -14.04 30.26
N SER A 582 28.90 -15.09 31.06
CA SER A 582 29.83 -15.44 32.13
C SER A 582 31.11 -16.13 31.63
N HIS A 583 31.22 -16.40 30.33
CA HIS A 583 32.35 -17.10 29.72
C HIS A 583 33.49 -16.17 29.30
N HIS A 584 34.65 -16.76 29.03
CA HIS A 584 35.87 -16.04 28.63
C HIS A 584 35.97 -15.75 27.11
N SER A 585 35.00 -16.21 26.32
CA SER A 585 34.91 -15.96 24.88
C SER A 585 33.65 -15.16 24.53
N PRO A 586 33.68 -14.33 23.47
CA PRO A 586 32.46 -13.74 22.93
C PRO A 586 31.45 -14.83 22.56
N GLN A 587 30.17 -14.53 22.70
CA GLN A 587 29.09 -15.46 22.42
C GLN A 587 27.93 -14.72 21.76
N ALA A 588 27.45 -15.21 20.62
CA ALA A 588 26.21 -14.73 20.06
C ALA A 588 25.04 -15.19 20.93
N LEU A 589 24.33 -14.23 21.52
CA LEU A 589 23.15 -14.44 22.37
C LEU A 589 21.93 -13.87 21.66
N LYS A 590 20.87 -14.67 21.58
CA LYS A 590 19.63 -14.31 20.88
C LYS A 590 18.42 -14.56 21.77
N VAL A 591 17.46 -13.63 21.72
CA VAL A 591 16.17 -13.73 22.41
C VAL A 591 15.04 -13.56 21.40
N THR A 592 14.13 -14.52 21.40
CA THR A 592 12.88 -14.45 20.65
C THR A 592 11.72 -14.56 21.63
N VAL A 593 10.76 -13.64 21.53
CA VAL A 593 9.57 -13.63 22.38
C VAL A 593 8.35 -13.78 21.51
N THR A 594 7.54 -14.80 21.79
CA THR A 594 6.28 -15.06 21.09
C THR A 594 5.13 -15.12 22.07
N SER A 595 3.95 -14.73 21.64
CA SER A 595 2.72 -14.78 22.43
C SER A 595 1.52 -15.04 21.52
N ARG A 596 0.35 -15.35 22.07
CA ARG A 596 -0.92 -15.46 21.36
C ARG A 596 -1.93 -14.44 21.85
N ALA A 597 -3.00 -14.26 21.09
CA ALA A 597 -4.13 -13.43 21.47
C ALA A 597 -4.61 -13.80 22.89
N SER A 598 -4.73 -12.78 23.75
CA SER A 598 -5.20 -12.93 25.13
C SER A 598 -6.71 -13.25 25.18
N LEU A 599 -7.46 -12.72 24.19
CA LEU A 599 -8.91 -12.82 24.10
C LEU A 599 -9.33 -13.39 22.72
N PRO A 600 -10.29 -14.33 22.67
CA PRO A 600 -10.69 -14.99 21.42
C PRO A 600 -11.53 -14.12 20.47
N ALA A 601 -12.05 -12.99 20.95
CA ALA A 601 -12.97 -12.12 20.19
C ALA A 601 -12.39 -10.72 19.90
N VAL A 602 -11.22 -10.39 20.43
CA VAL A 602 -10.58 -9.08 20.22
C VAL A 602 -9.29 -9.30 19.46
N PRO A 603 -9.20 -8.89 18.18
CA PRO A 603 -8.01 -9.15 17.39
C PRO A 603 -6.79 -8.45 18.06
N PRO A 604 -5.65 -9.15 18.18
CA PRO A 604 -4.44 -8.56 18.71
C PRO A 604 -3.87 -7.52 17.73
N ALA A 605 -3.03 -6.63 18.22
CA ALA A 605 -2.17 -5.84 17.33
C ALA A 605 -1.22 -6.78 16.57
N THR A 606 -1.02 -6.52 15.28
CA THR A 606 -0.17 -7.31 14.39
C THR A 606 0.66 -6.36 13.52
N VAL A 607 1.85 -6.83 13.13
CA VAL A 607 2.67 -6.20 12.10
C VAL A 607 2.86 -7.18 10.97
N GLU A 608 2.65 -6.71 9.75
CA GLU A 608 2.97 -7.45 8.54
C GLU A 608 4.01 -6.66 7.76
N ALA A 609 5.09 -7.31 7.34
CA ALA A 609 6.14 -6.71 6.51
C ALA A 609 6.23 -7.45 5.17
N PHE A 610 6.50 -6.71 4.09
CA PHE A 610 6.73 -7.26 2.76
C PHE A 610 7.45 -6.25 1.86
N VAL A 611 8.01 -6.74 0.76
CA VAL A 611 8.75 -5.93 -0.23
C VAL A 611 7.95 -5.73 -1.51
N GLU A 612 8.25 -4.67 -2.27
CA GLU A 612 7.54 -4.34 -3.51
C GLU A 612 7.57 -5.47 -4.55
N ARG A 613 8.75 -6.10 -4.71
CA ARG A 613 9.05 -7.08 -5.75
C ARG A 613 10.17 -8.03 -5.30
N ASP A 614 10.25 -9.16 -5.99
CA ASP A 614 11.22 -10.22 -5.68
C ASP A 614 12.67 -9.82 -5.90
N SER A 615 12.92 -9.01 -6.92
CA SER A 615 14.26 -8.51 -7.25
C SER A 615 14.19 -7.10 -7.85
N THR A 616 15.27 -6.36 -7.70
CA THR A 616 15.50 -5.08 -8.38
C THR A 616 16.85 -5.10 -9.08
N ARG A 617 17.05 -4.22 -10.07
CA ARG A 617 18.35 -4.02 -10.73
C ARG A 617 18.93 -2.69 -10.29
N PHE A 618 20.17 -2.70 -9.83
CA PHE A 618 20.93 -1.48 -9.55
C PHE A 618 20.85 -0.50 -10.74
N PRO A 619 20.63 0.81 -10.51
CA PRO A 619 20.47 1.52 -9.23
C PRO A 619 19.01 1.68 -8.77
N HIS A 620 18.05 0.91 -9.32
CA HIS A 620 16.63 1.11 -9.01
C HIS A 620 16.30 0.70 -7.56
N PRO A 621 15.50 1.52 -6.84
CA PRO A 621 15.20 1.29 -5.44
C PRO A 621 14.29 0.08 -5.23
N MET A 622 14.27 -0.43 -4.00
CA MET A 622 13.30 -1.39 -3.49
C MET A 622 12.47 -0.73 -2.41
N MET A 623 11.14 -0.79 -2.49
CA MET A 623 10.27 -0.29 -1.42
C MET A 623 9.98 -1.41 -0.41
N ILE A 624 10.09 -1.07 0.87
CA ILE A 624 9.74 -1.93 2.01
C ILE A 624 8.45 -1.38 2.62
N TYR A 625 7.47 -2.25 2.80
CA TYR A 625 6.19 -1.90 3.38
C TYR A 625 6.00 -2.60 4.71
N ALA A 626 5.34 -1.91 5.63
CA ALA A 626 4.84 -2.49 6.86
C ALA A 626 3.39 -2.05 7.08
N ILE A 627 2.56 -2.97 7.57
CA ILE A 627 1.17 -2.70 7.95
C ILE A 627 1.04 -3.01 9.44
N VAL A 628 0.81 -1.97 10.24
CA VAL A 628 0.59 -2.10 11.69
C VAL A 628 -0.88 -1.87 12.00
N ARG A 629 -1.56 -2.89 12.52
CA ARG A 629 -3.02 -2.86 12.70
C ARG A 629 -3.49 -3.71 13.86
N ARG A 630 -4.64 -3.35 14.43
CA ARG A 630 -5.44 -4.19 15.34
C ARG A 630 -6.73 -4.58 14.62
N GLY A 631 -6.83 -5.84 14.18
CA GLY A 631 -7.87 -6.24 13.23
C GLY A 631 -7.66 -5.52 11.88
N PHE A 632 -8.63 -4.70 11.45
CA PHE A 632 -8.47 -3.84 10.27
C PHE A 632 -8.25 -2.36 10.61
N TYR A 633 -8.15 -2.00 11.89
CA TYR A 633 -7.87 -0.63 12.29
C TYR A 633 -6.36 -0.38 12.25
N PRO A 634 -5.89 0.66 11.51
CA PRO A 634 -4.48 1.03 11.54
C PRO A 634 -4.12 1.54 12.94
N ILE A 635 -2.90 1.26 13.37
CA ILE A 635 -2.35 1.82 14.62
C ILE A 635 -1.60 3.10 14.25
N LEU A 636 -2.14 4.25 14.64
CA LEU A 636 -1.56 5.56 14.38
C LEU A 636 -0.35 5.82 15.29
N ASN A 637 0.59 6.64 14.82
CA ASN A 637 1.79 7.07 15.56
C ASN A 637 2.72 5.91 16.00
N ALA A 638 2.61 4.74 15.37
CA ALA A 638 3.54 3.64 15.61
C ALA A 638 4.94 4.02 15.09
N THR A 639 5.97 3.75 15.88
CA THR A 639 7.36 3.84 15.39
C THR A 639 7.71 2.52 14.73
N VAL A 640 7.85 2.53 13.41
CA VAL A 640 8.18 1.33 12.64
C VAL A 640 9.59 1.43 12.09
N THR A 641 10.40 0.40 12.37
CA THR A 641 11.75 0.27 11.84
C THR A 641 11.86 -1.05 11.08
N ALA A 642 12.55 -1.00 9.94
CA ALA A 642 12.87 -2.17 9.14
C ALA A 642 14.39 -2.39 9.17
N THR A 643 14.82 -3.59 9.51
CA THR A 643 16.24 -3.98 9.49
C THR A 643 16.48 -4.88 8.29
N VAL A 644 17.38 -4.46 7.40
CA VAL A 644 17.79 -5.22 6.21
C VAL A 644 19.15 -5.84 6.50
N GLU A 645 19.24 -7.17 6.50
CA GLU A 645 20.48 -7.90 6.67
C GLU A 645 21.06 -8.29 5.29
N PRO A 646 22.11 -7.61 4.79
CA PRO A 646 22.74 -8.00 3.54
C PRO A 646 23.68 -9.19 3.75
N GLU A 647 24.04 -9.85 2.64
CA GLU A 647 24.85 -11.07 2.63
C GLU A 647 26.21 -10.92 3.33
N ALA A 648 26.94 -9.83 3.06
CA ALA A 648 28.32 -9.64 3.50
C ALA A 648 28.58 -8.33 4.28
N ALA A 649 27.64 -7.39 4.30
CA ALA A 649 27.79 -6.09 4.97
C ALA A 649 26.99 -6.03 6.28
N ASP A 650 27.19 -5.00 7.11
CA ASP A 650 26.42 -4.81 8.34
C ASP A 650 24.93 -4.56 8.06
N PRO A 651 24.01 -4.95 8.97
CA PRO A 651 22.59 -4.69 8.80
C PRO A 651 22.32 -3.19 8.72
N VAL A 652 21.34 -2.81 7.89
CA VAL A 652 20.91 -1.41 7.74
C VAL A 652 19.52 -1.26 8.33
N THR A 653 19.36 -0.30 9.23
CA THR A 653 18.06 0.02 9.84
C THR A 653 17.46 1.25 9.16
N LEU A 654 16.21 1.12 8.73
CA LEU A 654 15.42 2.16 8.06
C LEU A 654 14.20 2.47 8.92
N ARG A 655 13.92 3.76 9.15
CA ARG A 655 12.65 4.19 9.75
C ARG A 655 11.62 4.34 8.63
N LEU A 656 10.46 3.69 8.77
CA LEU A 656 9.35 3.90 7.85
C LEU A 656 8.58 5.16 8.29
N LEU A 657 8.35 6.07 7.35
CA LEU A 657 7.85 7.42 7.63
C LEU A 657 6.32 7.55 7.62
N ASP A 658 5.61 6.54 7.13
CA ASP A 658 4.15 6.48 7.18
C ASP A 658 3.70 6.29 8.64
N ASP A 659 2.94 7.26 9.16
CA ASP A 659 2.41 7.28 10.53
C ASP A 659 1.02 6.62 10.65
N GLY A 660 0.52 6.06 9.55
CA GLY A 660 -0.79 5.44 9.45
C GLY A 660 -1.93 6.46 9.25
N ALA A 661 -1.64 7.77 9.19
CA ALA A 661 -2.62 8.83 9.04
C ALA A 661 -2.95 9.19 7.57
N GLY A 662 -2.46 8.39 6.61
CA GLY A 662 -2.91 8.44 5.21
C GLY A 662 -4.44 8.38 5.11
N ASN A 663 -5.00 9.01 4.07
CA ASN A 663 -6.38 9.52 3.94
C ASN A 663 -7.57 8.52 4.06
N ILE A 664 -7.46 7.48 4.87
CA ILE A 664 -8.57 6.75 5.48
C ILE A 664 -8.85 7.43 6.83
N GLN A 665 -9.40 8.65 6.79
CA GLN A 665 -10.03 9.20 7.98
C GLN A 665 -11.28 8.37 8.30
N MET A 666 -11.13 7.40 9.18
CA MET A 666 -12.26 6.87 9.92
C MET A 666 -12.70 7.93 10.93
N ASN A 667 -14.00 8.24 10.94
CA ASN A 667 -14.59 8.91 12.08
C ASN A 667 -14.21 8.13 13.35
N ALA A 668 -13.71 8.84 14.36
CA ALA A 668 -13.49 8.24 15.68
C ALA A 668 -14.74 7.44 16.08
N PRO A 669 -14.59 6.21 16.60
CA PRO A 669 -15.73 5.48 17.15
C PRO A 669 -16.47 6.40 18.13
N ARG A 670 -17.81 6.44 18.06
CA ARG A 670 -18.58 7.02 19.17
C ARG A 670 -18.12 6.31 20.44
N LYS A 671 -17.57 7.07 21.39
CA LYS A 671 -17.18 6.55 22.71
C LYS A 671 -18.33 5.67 23.21
N PRO A 672 -18.09 4.38 23.53
CA PRO A 672 -19.06 3.58 24.23
C PRO A 672 -19.44 4.34 25.50
N VAL A 673 -20.70 4.75 25.59
CA VAL A 673 -21.23 5.33 26.83
C VAL A 673 -21.14 4.22 27.88
N GLY A 674 -20.18 4.34 28.81
CA GLY A 674 -20.17 3.53 30.03
C GLY A 674 -18.95 2.66 30.32
N ARG A 675 -17.79 2.84 29.68
CA ARG A 675 -16.52 2.28 30.20
C ARG A 675 -15.49 3.38 30.34
N SER A 676 -15.00 3.60 31.56
CA SER A 676 -13.79 4.37 31.78
C SER A 676 -12.66 3.74 30.96
N GLU A 677 -12.21 4.44 29.92
CA GLU A 677 -10.96 4.11 29.25
C GLU A 677 -9.86 4.29 30.30
N GLU A 678 -9.40 3.19 30.89
CA GLU A 678 -8.05 3.18 31.46
C GLU A 678 -7.12 3.46 30.28
N GLU A 679 -6.49 4.64 30.26
CA GLU A 679 -5.43 4.95 29.31
C GLU A 679 -4.46 3.77 29.33
N GLN A 680 -4.30 3.11 28.19
CA GLN A 680 -3.34 2.03 28.05
C GLN A 680 -1.95 2.60 28.32
N LYS A 681 -1.47 2.38 29.55
CA LYS A 681 -0.29 3.06 30.12
C LYS A 681 1.03 2.62 29.45
N TRP A 682 0.99 1.58 28.63
CA TRP A 682 2.14 0.90 28.05
C TRP A 682 1.98 0.82 26.52
N GLY A 683 3.10 0.88 25.79
CA GLY A 683 3.12 0.73 24.33
C GLY A 683 2.87 -0.71 23.87
N LEU A 684 3.25 -1.03 22.63
CA LEU A 684 3.24 -2.39 22.09
C LEU A 684 4.58 -2.70 21.43
N SER A 685 4.93 -3.99 21.37
CA SER A 685 6.09 -4.49 20.61
C SER A 685 5.65 -5.61 19.67
N ARG A 686 6.02 -5.53 18.40
CA ARG A 686 5.74 -6.54 17.38
C ARG A 686 6.91 -6.63 16.41
N ALA A 687 7.24 -7.85 16.01
CA ALA A 687 8.25 -8.13 14.99
C ALA A 687 7.66 -9.09 13.95
N ALA A 688 8.06 -8.92 12.68
CA ALA A 688 7.72 -9.86 11.62
C ALA A 688 8.79 -9.84 10.53
N SER A 689 9.11 -11.01 9.97
CA SER A 689 9.99 -11.09 8.80
C SER A 689 9.26 -10.60 7.54
N GLY A 690 9.92 -9.72 6.78
CA GLY A 690 9.47 -9.25 5.47
C GLY A 690 9.85 -10.16 4.30
N GLY A 691 10.51 -11.29 4.56
CA GLY A 691 11.06 -12.16 3.54
C GLY A 691 12.44 -11.72 3.07
N SER A 692 12.76 -12.02 1.81
CA SER A 692 14.05 -11.71 1.17
C SER A 692 13.84 -11.14 -0.24
N PHE A 693 14.83 -10.43 -0.76
CA PHE A 693 14.85 -9.91 -2.12
C PHE A 693 16.27 -9.84 -2.66
N SER A 694 16.40 -9.87 -3.98
CA SER A 694 17.70 -9.82 -4.66
C SER A 694 17.95 -8.47 -5.35
N VAL A 695 19.18 -7.96 -5.26
CA VAL A 695 19.64 -6.76 -5.97
C VAL A 695 20.65 -7.16 -7.04
N LEU A 696 20.24 -7.07 -8.31
CA LEU A 696 21.03 -7.55 -9.44
C LEU A 696 21.88 -6.43 -10.04
N GLY A 697 23.04 -6.80 -10.58
CA GLY A 697 23.89 -5.89 -11.37
C GLY A 697 24.59 -4.81 -10.55
N VAL A 698 24.79 -5.04 -9.25
CA VAL A 698 25.62 -4.17 -8.40
C VAL A 698 27.06 -4.25 -8.91
N PRO A 699 27.66 -3.15 -9.40
CA PRO A 699 29.02 -3.20 -9.89
C PRO A 699 30.03 -3.29 -8.72
N ALA A 700 31.27 -3.67 -9.01
CA ALA A 700 32.31 -3.84 -8.00
C ALA A 700 33.08 -2.54 -7.78
N GLY A 701 33.20 -2.08 -6.52
CA GLY A 701 33.99 -0.91 -6.13
C GLY A 701 33.14 0.32 -5.78
N PRO A 702 33.76 1.50 -5.60
CA PRO A 702 33.05 2.76 -5.44
C PRO A 702 32.48 3.22 -6.78
N HIS A 703 31.21 3.61 -6.78
CA HIS A 703 30.51 4.13 -7.95
C HIS A 703 30.26 5.63 -7.79
N PRO A 704 30.21 6.41 -8.89
CA PRO A 704 29.64 7.75 -8.81
C PRO A 704 28.23 7.66 -8.24
N ASP A 705 27.79 8.71 -7.56
CA ASP A 705 26.41 8.81 -7.11
C ASP A 705 25.46 8.66 -8.31
N MET A 706 24.49 7.76 -8.15
CA MET A 706 23.49 7.39 -9.15
C MET A 706 22.08 7.41 -8.55
N PHE A 707 21.91 7.91 -7.32
CA PHE A 707 20.67 7.84 -6.58
C PHE A 707 20.05 9.22 -6.45
N PRO A 708 19.18 9.63 -7.40
CA PRO A 708 18.54 10.94 -7.27
C PRO A 708 17.59 10.98 -6.06
N PRO A 709 17.19 12.18 -5.62
CA PRO A 709 16.12 12.34 -4.64
C PRO A 709 14.82 11.65 -5.07
N CYS A 710 13.96 11.28 -4.12
CA CYS A 710 12.69 10.64 -4.45
C CYS A 710 11.72 11.58 -5.19
N LYS A 711 10.69 10.98 -5.80
CA LYS A 711 9.60 11.73 -6.41
C LYS A 711 8.71 12.32 -5.31
N ILE A 712 8.45 13.63 -5.39
CA ILE A 712 7.44 14.30 -4.57
C ILE A 712 6.04 13.89 -5.08
N VAL A 713 5.18 13.38 -4.21
CA VAL A 713 3.85 12.87 -4.58
C VAL A 713 2.69 13.66 -3.99
N ASP A 714 2.96 14.56 -3.05
CA ASP A 714 1.99 15.31 -2.25
C ASP A 714 2.08 16.83 -2.49
N LEU A 715 2.56 17.25 -3.68
CA LEU A 715 2.65 18.66 -4.03
C LEU A 715 1.25 19.27 -4.12
N GLU A 716 1.02 20.32 -3.36
CA GLU A 716 -0.19 21.15 -3.41
C GLU A 716 0.15 22.57 -3.79
N ALA A 717 -0.80 23.24 -4.47
CA ALA A 717 -0.71 24.65 -4.81
C ALA A 717 -2.02 25.35 -4.43
N VAL A 718 -1.91 26.45 -3.70
CA VAL A 718 -3.06 27.25 -3.24
C VAL A 718 -2.79 28.71 -3.57
N LYS A 719 -3.78 29.40 -4.14
CA LYS A 719 -3.72 30.85 -4.32
C LYS A 719 -3.89 31.54 -2.97
N VAL A 720 -2.94 32.40 -2.60
CA VAL A 720 -3.00 33.24 -1.41
C VAL A 720 -2.85 34.69 -1.87
N GLU A 721 -3.94 35.45 -1.86
CA GLU A 721 -3.98 36.83 -2.38
C GLU A 721 -3.54 36.91 -3.85
N GLU A 722 -2.41 37.56 -4.14
CA GLU A 722 -1.77 37.66 -5.47
C GLU A 722 -0.61 36.67 -5.66
N GLU A 723 -0.33 35.83 -4.66
CA GLU A 723 0.74 34.84 -4.69
C GLU A 723 0.21 33.41 -4.75
N VAL A 724 1.13 32.47 -5.03
CA VAL A 724 0.86 31.04 -5.06
C VAL A 724 1.72 30.40 -3.99
N ALA A 725 1.07 29.81 -2.98
CA ALA A 725 1.71 29.03 -1.94
C ALA A 725 1.72 27.56 -2.33
N LEU A 726 2.90 26.95 -2.29
CA LEU A 726 3.17 25.54 -2.53
C LEU A 726 3.44 24.84 -1.21
N SER A 727 3.04 23.57 -1.11
CA SER A 727 3.27 22.72 0.07
C SER A 727 3.56 21.28 -0.36
N TRP A 728 4.61 20.65 0.19
CA TRP A 728 5.01 19.27 -0.13
C TRP A 728 5.86 18.66 0.98
N THR A 729 6.14 17.36 0.89
CA THR A 729 7.09 16.67 1.79
C THR A 729 8.48 16.61 1.17
N ALA A 730 9.50 17.06 1.92
CA ALA A 730 10.89 17.15 1.47
C ALA A 730 11.46 15.77 1.11
N PRO A 731 12.07 15.60 -0.08
CA PRO A 731 12.83 14.41 -0.43
C PRO A 731 14.25 14.47 0.14
N GLY A 732 14.97 13.35 0.08
CA GLY A 732 16.37 13.25 0.49
C GLY A 732 17.37 13.80 -0.52
N GLU A 733 18.65 13.58 -0.21
CA GLU A 733 19.75 13.64 -1.17
C GLU A 733 19.67 12.41 -2.09
N ASP A 734 19.62 11.23 -1.47
CA ASP A 734 19.48 9.94 -2.16
C ASP A 734 18.14 9.32 -1.75
N PHE A 735 17.17 9.29 -2.68
CA PHE A 735 15.78 8.91 -2.39
C PHE A 735 15.19 9.68 -1.19
N ASP A 736 14.97 9.00 -0.07
CA ASP A 736 14.37 9.52 1.17
C ASP A 736 15.43 9.75 2.27
N GLN A 737 16.73 9.70 1.92
CA GLN A 737 17.83 9.81 2.87
C GLN A 737 18.61 11.11 2.67
N GLY A 738 18.94 11.78 3.77
CA GLY A 738 19.71 13.03 3.75
C GLY A 738 18.83 14.26 3.41
N GLN A 739 19.38 15.16 2.62
CA GLN A 739 18.80 16.47 2.33
C GLN A 739 19.10 16.88 0.89
N ALA A 740 18.06 17.17 0.11
CA ALA A 740 18.22 17.68 -1.25
C ALA A 740 19.02 19.00 -1.27
N LYS A 741 19.76 19.25 -2.35
CA LYS A 741 20.53 20.50 -2.51
C LYS A 741 19.65 21.67 -2.93
N SER A 742 18.70 21.43 -3.85
CA SER A 742 17.83 22.49 -4.37
C SER A 742 16.59 21.92 -5.06
N TYR A 743 15.62 22.79 -5.36
CA TYR A 743 14.43 22.44 -6.14
C TYR A 743 14.37 23.20 -7.46
N GLU A 744 14.03 22.49 -8.53
CA GLU A 744 13.64 23.03 -9.82
C GLU A 744 12.11 23.08 -9.86
N ILE A 745 11.55 24.27 -9.64
CA ILE A 745 10.10 24.51 -9.65
C ILE A 745 9.72 25.13 -10.99
N ARG A 746 8.76 24.55 -11.70
CA ARG A 746 8.32 25.07 -13.01
C ARG A 746 6.82 25.21 -13.10
N ILE A 747 6.40 26.18 -13.92
CA ILE A 747 5.00 26.53 -14.16
C ILE A 747 4.65 26.57 -15.65
N SER A 748 3.42 26.20 -16.00
CA SER A 748 2.92 26.18 -17.38
C SER A 748 1.44 26.60 -17.46
N LYS A 749 1.04 27.24 -18.58
CA LYS A 749 -0.38 27.46 -18.94
C LYS A 749 -1.01 26.19 -19.53
N SER A 750 -0.20 25.25 -20.01
CA SER A 750 -0.60 24.00 -20.65
C SER A 750 -0.22 22.81 -19.76
N LEU A 751 -1.21 22.01 -19.37
CA LEU A 751 -1.00 20.75 -18.66
C LEU A 751 -0.15 19.79 -19.50
N GLN A 752 -0.44 19.68 -20.80
CA GLN A 752 0.28 18.80 -21.70
C GLN A 752 1.78 19.16 -21.74
N ASN A 753 2.10 20.45 -21.79
CA ASN A 753 3.50 20.88 -21.85
C ASN A 753 4.26 20.52 -20.57
N ILE A 754 3.66 20.68 -19.38
CA ILE A 754 4.36 20.36 -18.13
C ILE A 754 4.47 18.84 -17.88
N GLN A 755 3.54 18.05 -18.45
CA GLN A 755 3.58 16.59 -18.38
C GLN A 755 4.56 15.98 -19.40
N ASP A 756 4.53 16.44 -20.65
CA ASP A 756 5.34 15.87 -21.75
C ASP A 756 6.78 16.40 -21.74
N ASP A 757 6.96 17.70 -21.48
CA ASP A 757 8.27 18.34 -21.47
C ASP A 757 8.38 19.38 -20.34
N PHE A 758 8.65 18.88 -19.15
CA PHE A 758 8.95 19.69 -17.97
C PHE A 758 10.01 20.76 -18.24
N ASN A 759 11.02 20.49 -19.07
CA ASN A 759 12.12 21.43 -19.31
C ASN A 759 11.73 22.60 -20.23
N SER A 760 10.58 22.52 -20.92
CA SER A 760 10.01 23.64 -21.70
C SER A 760 9.22 24.63 -20.84
N ALA A 761 8.79 24.22 -19.64
CA ALA A 761 7.97 25.04 -18.75
C ALA A 761 8.79 26.19 -18.10
N ILE A 762 8.11 27.24 -17.64
CA ILE A 762 8.75 28.44 -17.11
C ILE A 762 9.33 28.16 -15.72
N LEU A 763 10.61 28.45 -15.52
CA LEU A 763 11.31 28.27 -14.25
C LEU A 763 10.93 29.35 -13.24
N VAL A 764 10.53 28.94 -12.04
CA VAL A 764 10.28 29.82 -10.90
C VAL A 764 11.59 30.06 -10.14
N ASN A 765 11.81 31.29 -9.68
CA ASN A 765 12.99 31.62 -8.87
C ASN A 765 12.87 31.01 -7.47
N SER A 766 13.47 29.84 -7.28
CA SER A 766 13.56 29.11 -6.01
C SER A 766 14.85 29.39 -5.23
N SER A 767 15.64 30.41 -5.57
CA SER A 767 16.97 30.66 -4.96
C SER A 767 16.96 30.89 -3.44
N LYS A 768 15.83 31.34 -2.87
CA LYS A 768 15.66 31.55 -1.43
C LYS A 768 15.21 30.30 -0.69
N LEU A 769 14.77 29.27 -1.40
CA LEU A 769 14.29 28.02 -0.83
C LEU A 769 15.50 27.17 -0.41
N LYS A 770 15.54 26.81 0.87
CA LYS A 770 16.53 25.89 1.42
C LYS A 770 15.83 24.58 1.71
N PRO A 771 16.08 23.51 0.94
CA PRO A 771 15.50 22.21 1.23
C PRO A 771 15.79 21.80 2.66
N GLN A 772 14.84 21.14 3.31
CA GLN A 772 14.96 20.61 4.65
C GLN A 772 15.30 19.11 4.60
N GLN A 773 15.44 18.50 5.78
CA GLN A 773 15.72 17.07 5.88
C GLN A 773 14.54 16.24 5.35
N ALA A 774 14.84 15.10 4.73
CA ALA A 774 13.82 14.23 4.17
C ALA A 774 12.69 13.92 5.16
N GLY A 775 11.45 13.91 4.67
CA GLY A 775 10.24 13.64 5.47
C GLY A 775 9.65 14.86 6.20
N THR A 776 10.28 16.03 6.13
CA THR A 776 9.72 17.27 6.70
C THR A 776 8.74 17.94 5.74
N LYS A 777 7.69 18.59 6.26
CA LYS A 777 6.75 19.36 5.43
C LYS A 777 7.38 20.72 5.09
N GLU A 778 7.45 21.03 3.81
CA GLU A 778 7.97 22.30 3.28
C GLU A 778 6.87 23.16 2.67
N THR A 779 7.06 24.48 2.73
CA THR A 779 6.21 25.46 2.06
C THR A 779 7.04 26.50 1.32
N PHE A 780 6.53 26.97 0.18
CA PHE A 780 7.19 28.00 -0.61
C PHE A 780 6.17 28.87 -1.35
N THR A 781 6.35 30.18 -1.32
CA THR A 781 5.44 31.12 -1.96
C THR A 781 6.15 31.90 -3.06
N PHE A 782 5.49 32.11 -4.19
CA PHE A 782 5.99 32.93 -5.29
C PHE A 782 4.87 33.74 -5.96
N SER A 783 5.25 34.89 -6.52
CA SER A 783 4.35 35.78 -7.26
C SER A 783 4.39 35.42 -8.76
N PRO A 784 3.25 35.12 -9.42
CA PRO A 784 3.19 34.72 -10.83
C PRO A 784 3.20 35.90 -11.82
N GLU A 785 3.61 37.11 -11.40
CA GLU A 785 3.45 38.38 -12.16
C GLU A 785 4.09 38.39 -13.57
N LEU A 786 5.07 37.52 -13.83
CA LEU A 786 5.67 37.35 -15.18
C LEU A 786 4.77 36.58 -16.16
N PHE A 787 3.69 35.94 -15.68
CA PHE A 787 2.84 35.01 -16.43
C PHE A 787 1.55 35.64 -16.99
N THR A 788 1.14 36.78 -16.44
CA THR A 788 -0.08 37.52 -16.79
C THR A 788 0.13 38.56 -17.90
N ASN A 789 1.38 38.92 -18.22
CA ASN A 789 1.72 40.07 -19.09
C ASN A 789 2.22 39.71 -20.51
N GLY A 790 1.92 38.52 -21.03
CA GLY A 790 2.22 38.16 -22.43
C GLY A 790 1.18 38.76 -23.40
N PRO A 791 1.57 39.24 -24.60
CA PRO A 791 0.63 39.81 -25.55
C PRO A 791 -0.25 38.70 -26.14
N GLU A 792 -1.46 38.50 -25.61
CA GLU A 792 -2.47 37.67 -26.26
C GLU A 792 -3.13 38.47 -27.39
N HIS A 793 -3.08 37.92 -28.60
CA HIS A 793 -3.79 38.44 -29.76
C HIS A 793 -5.29 38.56 -29.46
N GLN A 794 -5.84 39.72 -29.81
CA GLN A 794 -7.25 40.07 -29.76
C GLN A 794 -8.12 38.96 -30.36
N ALA A 795 -8.97 38.37 -29.51
CA ALA A 795 -10.21 37.73 -29.93
C ALA A 795 -11.32 38.27 -29.03
N ASP A 796 -12.32 38.85 -29.68
CA ASP A 796 -13.50 39.51 -29.10
C ASP A 796 -14.22 38.71 -28.01
N GLY A 797 -14.83 39.44 -27.08
CA GLY A 797 -15.92 38.96 -26.25
C GLY A 797 -15.58 38.83 -24.77
N GLU A 798 -16.20 39.68 -23.96
CA GLU A 798 -16.15 39.70 -22.50
C GLU A 798 -16.30 38.31 -21.86
N THR A 799 -15.23 37.80 -21.27
CA THR A 799 -15.32 36.84 -20.16
C THR A 799 -14.06 37.00 -19.32
N GLN A 800 -14.24 37.17 -18.01
CA GLN A 800 -13.18 37.30 -17.02
C GLN A 800 -12.33 36.02 -17.02
N ARG A 801 -11.26 35.98 -17.84
CA ARG A 801 -10.42 34.78 -18.01
C ARG A 801 -9.52 34.62 -16.79
N SER A 802 -9.94 33.74 -15.89
CA SER A 802 -9.05 33.13 -14.91
C SER A 802 -7.91 32.41 -15.61
N HIS A 803 -6.69 32.79 -15.28
CA HIS A 803 -5.49 32.18 -15.85
C HIS A 803 -5.11 30.99 -14.98
N ARG A 804 -5.21 29.79 -15.53
CA ARG A 804 -4.78 28.56 -14.86
C ARG A 804 -3.28 28.41 -14.96
N ILE A 805 -2.67 28.01 -13.86
CA ILE A 805 -1.27 27.61 -13.84
C ILE A 805 -1.17 26.17 -13.34
N TYR A 806 -0.33 25.40 -14.01
CA TYR A 806 0.09 24.08 -13.58
C TYR A 806 1.50 24.19 -13.04
N VAL A 807 1.75 23.59 -11.88
CA VAL A 807 3.02 23.63 -11.17
C VAL A 807 3.53 22.21 -10.98
N ALA A 808 4.82 22.00 -11.22
CA ALA A 808 5.50 20.76 -10.90
C ALA A 808 6.92 21.06 -10.41
N ILE A 809 7.47 20.14 -9.63
CA ILE A 809 8.76 20.29 -8.95
C ILE A 809 9.63 19.06 -9.22
N ARG A 810 10.94 19.29 -9.35
CA ARG A 810 11.98 18.28 -9.18
C ARG A 810 12.92 18.69 -8.05
N ALA A 811 13.39 17.72 -7.29
CA ALA A 811 14.49 17.90 -6.36
C ALA A 811 15.80 17.55 -7.04
N VAL A 812 16.87 18.21 -6.60
CA VAL A 812 18.22 18.07 -7.16
C VAL A 812 19.18 17.80 -6.00
N ASP A 813 20.01 16.77 -6.13
CA ASP A 813 21.04 16.43 -5.16
C ASP A 813 22.33 17.26 -5.32
N ARG A 814 23.37 16.93 -4.55
CA ARG A 814 24.66 17.62 -4.61
C ARG A 814 25.43 17.39 -5.90
N ASN A 815 25.26 16.21 -6.49
CA ASN A 815 25.89 15.76 -7.74
C ASN A 815 25.09 16.16 -8.99
N SER A 816 24.01 16.92 -8.82
CA SER A 816 23.11 17.40 -9.87
C SER A 816 22.25 16.32 -10.54
N LEU A 817 22.06 15.16 -9.92
CA LEU A 817 20.99 14.26 -10.34
C LEU A 817 19.64 14.85 -9.92
N ARG A 818 18.62 14.56 -10.71
CA ARG A 818 17.29 15.12 -10.55
C ARG A 818 16.30 14.02 -10.29
N SER A 819 15.39 14.25 -9.35
CA SER A 819 14.26 13.35 -9.15
C SER A 819 13.33 13.32 -10.36
N ALA A 820 12.46 12.31 -10.40
CA ALA A 820 11.31 12.34 -11.30
C ALA A 820 10.42 13.55 -10.99
N VAL A 821 9.71 14.05 -12.01
CA VAL A 821 8.75 15.15 -11.85
C VAL A 821 7.68 14.75 -10.82
N SER A 822 7.35 15.69 -9.92
CA SER A 822 6.30 15.52 -8.92
C SER A 822 4.92 15.20 -9.53
N ASN A 823 3.92 14.94 -8.70
CA ASN A 823 2.53 15.15 -9.13
C ASN A 823 2.35 16.61 -9.59
N VAL A 824 1.38 16.83 -10.49
CA VAL A 824 1.11 18.17 -11.02
C VAL A 824 0.07 18.86 -10.13
N ALA A 825 0.46 19.95 -9.49
CA ALA A 825 -0.44 20.82 -8.75
C ALA A 825 -1.04 21.88 -9.68
N GLN A 826 -2.23 22.37 -9.37
CA GLN A 826 -2.89 23.42 -10.14
C GLN A 826 -3.33 24.56 -9.23
N ALA A 827 -3.24 25.79 -9.73
CA ALA A 827 -3.81 26.96 -9.09
C ALA A 827 -4.53 27.84 -10.12
N SER A 828 -5.63 28.47 -9.70
CA SER A 828 -6.42 29.38 -10.53
C SER A 828 -6.14 30.83 -10.13
N LEU A 829 -5.58 31.62 -11.04
CA LEU A 829 -5.31 33.03 -10.81
C LEU A 829 -6.49 33.88 -11.29
N SER A 830 -7.20 34.50 -10.33
CA SER A 830 -8.19 35.53 -10.64
C SER A 830 -7.48 36.87 -10.87
N VAL A 831 -7.53 37.41 -12.08
CA VAL A 831 -7.11 38.81 -12.33
C VAL A 831 -8.20 39.72 -11.72
N PRO A 832 -7.87 40.63 -10.78
CA PRO A 832 -8.83 41.62 -10.33
C PRO A 832 -9.30 42.43 -11.55
N PRO A 833 -10.59 42.79 -11.67
CA PRO A 833 -11.00 43.70 -12.73
C PRO A 833 -10.12 44.94 -12.61
N ASN A 834 -9.42 45.32 -13.69
CA ASN A 834 -8.68 46.56 -13.77
C ASN A 834 -9.57 47.65 -13.19
N SER A 835 -9.26 48.11 -11.98
CA SER A 835 -9.85 49.34 -11.49
C SER A 835 -9.34 50.39 -12.46
N THR A 836 -10.26 50.91 -13.26
CA THR A 836 -10.03 52.11 -14.04
C THR A 836 -9.34 53.12 -13.12
N PRO A 837 -8.26 53.79 -13.57
CA PRO A 837 -7.53 54.71 -12.72
C PRO A 837 -8.53 55.74 -12.18
N VAL A 838 -8.43 55.99 -10.88
CA VAL A 838 -9.33 56.83 -10.06
C VAL A 838 -9.60 58.23 -10.66
N LEU A 839 -8.83 58.63 -11.68
CA LEU A 839 -9.01 59.84 -12.50
C LEU A 839 -10.35 60.00 -13.23
N ALA A 840 -11.11 58.93 -13.50
CA ALA A 840 -12.40 59.06 -14.22
C ALA A 840 -13.58 59.49 -13.32
N ARG A 841 -13.51 59.22 -12.01
CA ARG A 841 -14.56 59.64 -11.06
C ARG A 841 -14.49 61.14 -10.75
N ASP A 842 -13.28 61.67 -10.67
CA ASP A 842 -13.07 63.10 -10.39
C ASP A 842 -13.47 63.99 -11.58
N ASP A 843 -13.27 63.56 -12.83
CA ASP A 843 -13.73 64.32 -14.01
C ASP A 843 -15.27 64.34 -14.13
N LEU A 844 -15.95 63.24 -13.74
CA LEU A 844 -17.42 63.18 -13.75
C LEU A 844 -18.04 64.02 -12.63
N ILE A 845 -17.44 64.02 -11.44
CA ILE A 845 -17.86 64.87 -10.32
C ILE A 845 -17.58 66.34 -10.63
N LEU A 846 -16.43 66.68 -11.22
CA LEU A 846 -16.09 68.04 -11.61
C LEU A 846 -17.03 68.58 -12.70
N LYS A 847 -17.37 67.76 -13.71
CA LYS A 847 -18.39 68.11 -14.72
C LYS A 847 -19.78 68.25 -14.10
N GLY A 848 -20.14 67.38 -13.15
CA GLY A 848 -21.39 67.49 -12.37
C GLY A 848 -21.47 68.80 -11.57
N VAL A 849 -20.39 69.19 -10.89
CA VAL A 849 -20.34 70.43 -10.11
C VAL A 849 -20.37 71.67 -11.03
N LEU A 850 -19.64 71.66 -12.15
CA LEU A 850 -19.65 72.77 -13.12
C LEU A 850 -21.03 72.97 -13.76
N THR A 851 -21.74 71.90 -14.10
CA THR A 851 -23.11 71.98 -14.62
C THR A 851 -24.10 72.49 -13.58
N ALA A 852 -23.98 72.08 -12.31
CA ALA A 852 -24.80 72.59 -11.21
C ALA A 852 -24.55 74.09 -10.96
N ILE A 853 -23.30 74.55 -10.95
CA ILE A 853 -22.95 75.97 -10.80
C ILE A 853 -23.49 76.81 -11.97
N SER A 854 -23.42 76.29 -13.20
CA SER A 854 -24.02 76.95 -14.37
C SER A 854 -25.54 77.09 -14.22
N PHE A 855 -26.22 76.03 -13.76
CA PHE A 855 -27.67 76.06 -13.51
C PHE A 855 -28.05 77.08 -12.43
N ILE A 856 -27.30 77.13 -11.32
CA ILE A 856 -27.51 78.11 -10.25
C ILE A 856 -27.27 79.53 -10.78
N GLY A 857 -26.23 79.73 -11.59
CA GLY A 857 -25.96 81.01 -12.24
C GLY A 857 -27.10 81.49 -13.13
N VAL A 858 -27.68 80.60 -13.93
CA VAL A 858 -28.85 80.91 -14.78
C VAL A 858 -30.08 81.23 -13.93
N ILE A 859 -30.35 80.46 -12.87
CA ILE A 859 -31.47 80.73 -11.95
C ILE A 859 -31.30 82.10 -11.28
N CYS A 860 -30.11 82.43 -10.77
CA CYS A 860 -29.81 83.74 -10.22
C CYS A 860 -30.02 84.86 -11.24
N LEU A 861 -29.57 84.67 -12.49
CA LEU A 861 -29.77 85.65 -13.56
C LEU A 861 -31.26 85.85 -13.87
N THR A 862 -32.05 84.78 -13.91
CA THR A 862 -33.50 84.88 -14.11
C THR A 862 -34.20 85.59 -12.96
N ILE A 863 -33.79 85.35 -11.70
CA ILE A 863 -34.33 86.06 -10.54
C ILE A 863 -33.98 87.54 -10.61
N VAL A 864 -32.75 87.91 -11.02
CA VAL A 864 -32.35 89.31 -11.22
C VAL A 864 -33.15 89.95 -12.34
N ILE A 865 -33.36 89.27 -13.47
CA ILE A 865 -34.19 89.78 -14.58
C ILE A 865 -35.65 89.96 -14.14
N ILE A 866 -36.21 89.01 -13.37
CA ILE A 866 -37.55 89.11 -12.80
C ILE A 866 -37.62 90.28 -11.80
N HIS A 867 -36.60 90.47 -10.97
CA HIS A 867 -36.54 91.58 -10.03
C HIS A 867 -36.39 92.93 -10.72
N CYS A 868 -35.58 93.02 -11.79
CA CYS A 868 -35.42 94.22 -12.61
C CYS A 868 -36.68 94.56 -13.41
N THR A 869 -37.39 93.56 -13.92
CA THR A 869 -38.67 93.76 -14.63
C THR A 869 -39.79 94.16 -13.68
N LEU A 870 -39.86 93.57 -12.48
CA LEU A 870 -40.81 93.99 -11.44
C LEU A 870 -40.51 95.40 -10.90
N ASN A 871 -39.23 95.77 -10.72
CA ASN A 871 -38.87 97.14 -10.33
C ASN A 871 -39.09 98.16 -11.45
N ARG A 872 -38.93 97.79 -12.73
CA ARG A 872 -39.36 98.63 -13.86
C ARG A 872 -40.87 98.83 -13.89
N LYS A 873 -41.66 97.78 -13.59
CA LYS A 873 -43.13 97.88 -13.46
C LYS A 873 -43.56 98.77 -12.29
N LYS A 874 -42.89 98.65 -11.12
CA LYS A 874 -43.11 99.54 -9.96
C LYS A 874 -42.70 101.00 -10.18
N ARG A 875 -41.73 101.27 -11.06
CA ARG A 875 -41.37 102.64 -11.48
C ARG A 875 -42.27 103.20 -12.58
N ALA A 876 -42.97 102.35 -13.35
CA ALA A 876 -43.98 102.77 -14.31
C ALA A 876 -45.32 103.13 -13.64
N ASP A 877 -45.75 102.40 -12.60
CA ASP A 877 -46.97 102.73 -11.83
C ASP A 877 -46.83 103.99 -10.96
N LYS A 878 -45.60 104.44 -10.65
CA LYS A 878 -45.36 105.67 -9.88
C LYS A 878 -45.27 106.94 -10.75
N ARG A 879 -45.38 106.83 -12.08
CA ARG A 879 -45.41 107.95 -13.04
C ARG A 879 -46.78 108.12 -13.75
N GLY A 880 -47.79 107.33 -13.38
CA GLY A 880 -49.15 107.39 -13.93
C GLY A 880 -50.19 108.10 -13.04
N ASN A 881 -49.80 108.63 -11.88
CA ASN A 881 -50.72 109.27 -10.92
C ASN A 881 -50.59 110.80 -10.79
N GLU A 882 -49.92 111.45 -11.75
CA GLU A 882 -49.98 112.91 -11.92
C GLU A 882 -50.14 113.23 -13.41
N THR A 883 -51.31 112.93 -13.96
CA THR A 883 -51.91 113.75 -15.03
C THR A 883 -53.36 113.34 -15.24
N LYS A 884 -54.24 114.28 -14.87
CA LYS A 884 -55.71 114.33 -15.00
C LYS A 884 -56.46 113.84 -13.76
N LEU A 885 -57.26 114.68 -13.09
CA LEU A 885 -57.71 116.05 -13.36
C LEU A 885 -58.34 116.58 -12.06
N LEU A 886 -58.52 117.91 -11.98
CA LEU A 886 -59.66 118.59 -11.35
C LEU A 886 -60.52 117.78 -10.35
#